data_AF-A0A3N5JCN9-F1
#
_entry.id   AF-A0A3N5JCN9-F1
#
_cell.length_a   1.000
_cell.length_b   1.000
_cell.length_c   1.000
_cell.angle_alpha   90.00
_cell.angle_beta   90.00
_cell.angle_gamma   90.00
#
_symmetry.space_group_name_H-M   'P 1'
#
loop_
_entity.id
_entity.type
_entity.pdbx_description
1 polymer ?
#
loop_
_entity_poly.entity_id
_entity_poly.type
_entity_poly.pdbx_seq_one_letter_code
_entity_poly.pdbx_strand_id
1 'polypeptide(L)'
;MSKLISIMFLMLVYVLPGRAITLETIENITLSLLEMHRPVDYERIQIGVRQAASLWGDEDGDAQEFKDFCLRHFITDEDSLQNAFLRLQQNLETIYGHNHEISRDLKSPLELQVDPLLPIDYLFAEYDPFAHIQDDLFLNKIAFVILLNFPIYSLEEKMARGNEWSRMHWAQSRLADQFTARVPASISQELSRAYVQADDYIANYNIYLHQLRTAKGERLFPPGLKLITHWGLRDELKSQYADERGFERQKMIYAVMERIILQDIPRMVINSEQFEWDPVSNQVYQNGVPTAMMSENNRRYEMLINIFNAEKSVDKFNPLFPTKMDRQFREHREILENEFEALISSVLSAPAAKKVADVISQRCGRPFESFDIWYSGFKPRTLFNEGDLDELVAYRYPTVERFQNDLARMLTDLGFDAETASFLQKKIKVDPSRGTGHANGALRREDDAHLRTRIPAAGMNYKGYNIAIHELGHNVEQVFSLNRIDHYMLNGVPNNAFTEAFAFIFQSRDQELLGKAVTDKSSEYLKALDTFWATCEIAAVGLVDMRVWHWMYDHPQMTPEELKQAVIAISKAVWNEYYYPITGIKDSLILAIYSHMIAFGLYLPDYSLGHIIMFQIEDYLKGKNLGKEMERMCRIGRLTPDAWMRAAVGSPISAQPMINAAENALKKVKPD
;
A
#
# COMPACT_ATOMS: atom_id res chain seq x y z
N MET A 1 -24.52 14.39 -44.19
CA MET A 1 -25.24 14.94 -43.01
C MET A 1 -26.05 13.81 -42.38
N SER A 2 -26.18 13.80 -41.04
CA SER A 2 -26.68 12.66 -40.24
C SER A 2 -25.78 11.41 -40.27
N LYS A 3 -24.81 11.37 -39.33
CA LYS A 3 -24.05 10.22 -38.76
C LYS A 3 -22.67 10.57 -38.16
N LEU A 4 -22.28 11.85 -38.16
CA LEU A 4 -20.99 12.33 -37.61
C LEU A 4 -21.12 13.18 -36.34
N ILE A 5 -22.29 13.18 -35.69
CA ILE A 5 -22.56 13.95 -34.46
C ILE A 5 -23.10 12.98 -33.40
N SER A 6 -22.23 12.10 -32.88
CA SER A 6 -22.53 11.28 -31.69
C SER A 6 -21.30 10.67 -30.99
N ILE A 7 -20.09 11.18 -31.25
CA ILE A 7 -18.88 10.88 -30.44
C ILE A 7 -18.15 12.21 -30.18
N MET A 8 -18.82 13.09 -29.43
CA MET A 8 -18.20 14.20 -28.70
C MET A 8 -18.65 14.08 -27.26
N PHE A 9 -18.19 13.03 -26.57
CA PHE A 9 -18.29 13.03 -25.12
C PHE A 9 -17.20 13.94 -24.58
N LEU A 10 -17.62 15.05 -23.98
CA LEU A 10 -16.75 16.09 -23.46
C LEU A 10 -15.83 15.53 -22.36
N MET A 11 -14.55 15.29 -22.67
CA MET A 11 -13.49 15.66 -21.73
C MET A 11 -13.25 17.16 -21.86
N LEU A 12 -14.16 17.94 -21.30
CA LEU A 12 -13.98 19.38 -21.16
C LEU A 12 -13.03 19.64 -19.98
N VAL A 13 -11.74 19.35 -20.17
CA VAL A 13 -10.70 19.87 -19.29
C VAL A 13 -10.86 21.39 -19.29
N TYR A 14 -11.16 21.95 -18.13
CA TYR A 14 -11.40 23.38 -17.98
C TYR A 14 -10.24 24.16 -18.60
N VAL A 15 -10.57 25.09 -19.49
CA VAL A 15 -9.58 25.99 -20.09
C VAL A 15 -9.08 26.92 -18.98
N LEU A 16 -7.97 26.54 -18.35
CA LEU A 16 -7.26 27.41 -17.42
C LEU A 16 -6.79 28.64 -18.20
N PRO A 17 -7.20 29.87 -17.82
CA PRO A 17 -6.72 31.08 -18.47
C PRO A 17 -5.21 31.23 -18.23
N GLY A 18 -4.45 31.49 -19.30
CA GLY A 18 -3.00 31.70 -19.23
C GLY A 18 -2.12 30.58 -19.80
N ARG A 19 -2.64 29.64 -20.61
CA ARG A 19 -1.78 28.69 -21.36
C ARG A 19 -0.93 29.41 -22.43
N ALA A 20 0.34 29.04 -22.53
CA ALA A 20 1.26 29.52 -23.56
C ALA A 20 0.79 29.18 -24.99
N ILE A 21 0.11 28.04 -25.17
CA ILE A 21 -0.38 27.55 -26.47
C ILE A 21 -1.90 27.70 -26.57
N THR A 22 -2.37 28.38 -27.61
CA THR A 22 -3.81 28.60 -27.86
C THR A 22 -4.48 27.45 -28.63
N LEU A 23 -5.82 27.37 -28.57
CA LEU A 23 -6.60 26.41 -29.36
C LEU A 23 -6.41 26.61 -30.87
N GLU A 24 -6.33 27.87 -31.33
CA GLU A 24 -6.04 28.21 -32.73
C GLU A 24 -4.65 27.71 -33.17
N THR A 25 -3.64 27.86 -32.31
CA THR A 25 -2.30 27.30 -32.55
C THR A 25 -2.34 25.77 -32.69
N ILE A 26 -3.04 25.08 -31.77
CA ILE A 26 -3.22 23.62 -31.81
C ILE A 26 -3.89 23.17 -33.12
N GLU A 27 -4.95 23.84 -33.55
CA GLU A 27 -5.68 23.51 -34.78
C GLU A 27 -4.81 23.74 -36.03
N ASN A 28 -4.09 24.86 -36.09
CA ASN A 28 -3.17 25.17 -37.18
C ASN A 28 -2.00 24.17 -37.28
N ILE A 29 -1.45 23.72 -36.15
CA ILE A 29 -0.41 22.66 -36.11
C ILE A 29 -0.99 21.31 -36.56
N THR A 30 -2.17 20.96 -36.07
CA THR A 30 -2.88 19.72 -36.45
C THR A 30 -3.09 19.65 -37.97
N LEU A 31 -3.57 20.74 -38.57
CA LEU A 31 -3.73 20.86 -40.03
C LEU A 31 -2.39 20.77 -40.76
N SER A 32 -1.34 21.41 -40.27
CA SER A 32 0.00 21.36 -40.87
C SER A 32 0.57 19.94 -40.91
N LEU A 33 0.39 19.16 -39.84
CA LEU A 33 0.81 17.74 -39.77
C LEU A 33 -0.01 16.86 -40.74
N LEU A 34 -1.32 17.10 -40.85
CA LEU A 34 -2.21 16.38 -41.79
C LEU A 34 -1.91 16.66 -43.26
N GLU A 35 -1.39 17.85 -43.59
CA GLU A 35 -0.92 18.17 -44.93
C GLU A 35 0.42 17.50 -45.23
N MET A 36 1.34 17.48 -44.26
CA MET A 36 2.67 16.88 -44.40
C MET A 36 2.65 15.34 -44.45
N HIS A 37 1.69 14.71 -43.78
CA HIS A 37 1.74 13.27 -43.47
C HIS A 37 0.46 12.53 -43.86
N ARG A 38 0.10 12.55 -45.15
CA ARG A 38 -1.03 11.74 -45.65
C ARG A 38 -0.58 10.29 -45.94
N PRO A 39 -1.35 9.25 -45.56
CA PRO A 39 -2.62 9.26 -44.83
C PRO A 39 -2.45 8.78 -43.38
N VAL A 40 -1.92 9.62 -42.49
CA VAL A 40 -1.85 9.30 -41.04
C VAL A 40 -3.18 9.55 -40.34
N ASP A 41 -3.42 8.80 -39.27
CA ASP A 41 -4.57 8.95 -38.38
C ASP A 41 -4.68 10.37 -37.79
N TYR A 42 -5.82 11.02 -38.07
CA TYR A 42 -6.19 12.34 -37.56
C TYR A 42 -6.31 12.36 -36.04
N GLU A 43 -6.84 11.29 -35.44
CA GLU A 43 -7.14 11.21 -34.02
C GLU A 43 -5.83 11.27 -33.21
N ARG A 44 -4.83 10.46 -33.59
CA ARG A 44 -3.50 10.49 -32.96
C ARG A 44 -2.79 11.85 -33.07
N ILE A 45 -2.85 12.51 -34.23
CA ILE A 45 -2.27 13.87 -34.39
C ILE A 45 -2.96 14.84 -33.43
N GLN A 46 -4.30 14.86 -33.43
CA GLN A 46 -5.07 15.81 -32.64
C GLN A 46 -4.87 15.59 -31.13
N ILE A 47 -4.89 14.34 -30.68
CA ILE A 47 -4.64 13.97 -29.27
C ILE A 47 -3.22 14.37 -28.88
N GLY A 48 -2.22 13.98 -29.68
CA GLY A 48 -0.80 14.26 -29.45
C GLY A 48 -0.48 15.75 -29.31
N VAL A 49 -0.95 16.59 -30.24
CA VAL A 49 -0.71 18.04 -30.17
C VAL A 49 -1.44 18.65 -28.97
N ARG A 50 -2.68 18.21 -28.66
CA ARG A 50 -3.45 18.72 -27.50
C ARG A 50 -2.82 18.37 -26.16
N GLN A 51 -2.31 17.14 -25.98
CA GLN A 51 -1.68 16.72 -24.72
C GLN A 51 -0.29 17.35 -24.53
N ALA A 52 0.50 17.56 -25.60
CA ALA A 52 1.77 18.28 -25.49
C ALA A 52 1.52 19.76 -25.14
N ALA A 53 0.56 20.40 -25.81
CA ALA A 53 0.17 21.79 -25.55
C ALA A 53 -0.48 22.02 -24.17
N SER A 54 -0.98 20.98 -23.48
CA SER A 54 -1.61 21.13 -22.17
C SER A 54 -0.62 21.29 -21.03
N LEU A 55 0.63 20.87 -21.22
CA LEU A 55 1.74 20.95 -20.25
C LEU A 55 2.91 21.83 -20.74
N TRP A 56 2.79 22.48 -21.90
CA TRP A 56 3.81 23.38 -22.43
C TRP A 56 3.74 24.77 -21.76
N GLY A 57 4.83 25.16 -21.08
CA GLY A 57 4.96 26.43 -20.34
C GLY A 57 5.73 27.51 -21.09
N ASP A 58 5.91 28.67 -20.46
CA ASP A 58 6.71 29.78 -21.02
C ASP A 58 8.21 29.43 -21.04
N GLU A 59 8.65 28.62 -20.07
CA GLU A 59 10.00 28.04 -19.98
C GLU A 59 10.30 27.06 -21.12
N ASP A 60 9.28 26.62 -21.85
CA ASP A 60 9.42 25.63 -22.90
C ASP A 60 9.66 26.21 -24.30
N GLY A 61 9.31 27.48 -24.50
CA GLY A 61 9.40 28.19 -25.78
C GLY A 61 8.06 28.72 -26.26
N ASP A 62 8.08 29.57 -27.28
CA ASP A 62 6.86 30.21 -27.78
C ASP A 62 5.98 29.31 -28.68
N ALA A 63 4.87 29.86 -29.17
CA ALA A 63 3.93 29.15 -30.03
C ALA A 63 4.53 28.69 -31.40
N GLN A 64 5.57 29.37 -31.89
CA GLN A 64 6.30 29.00 -33.09
C GLN A 64 7.33 27.90 -32.79
N GLU A 65 8.02 27.97 -31.65
CA GLU A 65 8.90 26.89 -31.17
C GLU A 65 8.12 25.59 -30.91
N PHE A 66 6.92 25.69 -30.31
CA PHE A 66 6.02 24.54 -30.14
C PHE A 66 5.56 23.94 -31.48
N LYS A 67 5.26 24.78 -32.48
CA LYS A 67 4.93 24.33 -33.84
C LYS A 67 6.11 23.59 -34.47
N ASP A 68 7.31 24.16 -34.43
CA ASP A 68 8.50 23.56 -35.03
C ASP A 68 8.93 22.28 -34.30
N PHE A 69 8.68 22.20 -32.99
CA PHE A 69 8.80 20.97 -32.21
C PHE A 69 7.82 19.89 -32.74
N CYS A 70 6.54 20.21 -32.84
CA CYS A 70 5.52 19.26 -33.31
C CYS A 70 5.82 18.73 -34.72
N LEU A 71 6.19 19.61 -35.65
CA LEU A 71 6.54 19.25 -37.03
C LEU A 71 7.82 18.41 -37.13
N ARG A 72 8.74 18.53 -36.17
CA ARG A 72 10.01 17.76 -36.14
C ARG A 72 9.88 16.40 -35.46
N HIS A 73 9.04 16.30 -34.43
CA HIS A 73 9.03 15.16 -33.50
C HIS A 73 7.79 14.27 -33.59
N PHE A 74 6.80 14.59 -34.43
CA PHE A 74 5.69 13.67 -34.69
C PHE A 74 6.13 12.52 -35.61
N ILE A 75 6.05 11.30 -35.10
CA ILE A 75 6.48 10.07 -35.79
C ILE A 75 5.28 9.47 -36.50
N THR A 76 5.41 9.20 -37.80
CA THR A 76 4.31 8.80 -38.68
C THR A 76 4.38 7.35 -39.14
N ASP A 77 5.60 6.85 -39.32
CA ASP A 77 5.92 5.47 -39.66
C ASP A 77 5.80 4.57 -38.42
N GLU A 78 5.09 3.44 -38.55
CA GLU A 78 4.77 2.54 -37.43
C GLU A 78 6.03 1.85 -36.89
N ASP A 79 6.93 1.40 -37.76
CA ASP A 79 8.21 0.79 -37.37
C ASP A 79 9.06 1.80 -36.59
N SER A 80 9.13 3.05 -37.03
CA SER A 80 9.84 4.13 -36.34
C SER A 80 9.20 4.45 -34.99
N LEU A 81 7.87 4.46 -34.88
CA LEU A 81 7.15 4.68 -33.62
C LEU A 81 7.41 3.55 -32.61
N GLN A 82 7.39 2.30 -33.07
CA GLN A 82 7.74 1.14 -32.24
C GLN A 82 9.22 1.18 -31.82
N ASN A 83 10.15 1.52 -32.71
CA ASN A 83 11.57 1.67 -32.37
C ASN A 83 11.82 2.81 -31.38
N ALA A 84 11.09 3.93 -31.49
CA ALA A 84 11.14 4.99 -30.50
C ALA A 84 10.64 4.51 -29.13
N PHE A 85 9.49 3.82 -29.08
CA PHE A 85 8.96 3.21 -27.86
C PHE A 85 9.94 2.25 -27.16
N LEU A 86 10.60 1.37 -27.93
CA LEU A 86 11.59 0.43 -27.40
C LEU A 86 12.82 1.13 -26.81
N ARG A 87 13.29 2.22 -27.42
CA ARG A 87 14.41 3.02 -26.89
C ARG A 87 14.02 3.84 -25.67
N LEU A 88 12.82 4.42 -25.68
CA LEU A 88 12.28 5.20 -24.56
C LEU A 88 12.16 4.35 -23.30
N GLN A 89 11.58 3.16 -23.38
CA GLN A 89 11.46 2.29 -22.20
C GLN A 89 12.82 1.82 -21.67
N GLN A 90 13.79 1.53 -22.55
CA GLN A 90 15.14 1.12 -22.14
C GLN A 90 15.88 2.26 -21.41
N ASN A 91 15.77 3.49 -21.92
CA ASN A 91 16.38 4.65 -21.27
C ASN A 91 15.71 4.96 -19.92
N LEU A 92 14.38 4.83 -19.83
CA LEU A 92 13.65 5.02 -18.58
C LEU A 92 13.98 3.94 -17.54
N GLU A 93 14.20 2.69 -17.96
CA GLU A 93 14.71 1.63 -17.06
C GLU A 93 16.08 1.97 -16.48
N THR A 94 16.99 2.52 -17.30
CA THR A 94 18.29 3.02 -16.82
C THR A 94 18.12 4.17 -15.82
N ILE A 95 17.28 5.16 -16.15
CA ILE A 95 17.07 6.35 -15.32
C ILE A 95 16.42 5.98 -13.98
N TYR A 96 15.27 5.31 -13.99
CA TYR A 96 14.55 4.95 -12.76
C TYR A 96 15.32 3.92 -11.93
N GLY A 97 15.99 2.96 -12.58
CA GLY A 97 16.84 1.97 -11.92
C GLY A 97 17.94 2.59 -11.07
N HIS A 98 18.74 3.48 -11.65
CA HIS A 98 19.87 4.08 -10.91
C HIS A 98 19.44 5.11 -9.87
N ASN A 99 18.34 5.84 -10.08
CA ASN A 99 17.81 6.73 -9.04
C ASN A 99 17.20 5.94 -7.87
N HIS A 100 16.61 4.76 -8.13
CA HIS A 100 16.20 3.83 -7.07
C HIS A 100 17.40 3.32 -6.26
N GLU A 101 18.44 2.84 -6.94
CA GLU A 101 19.70 2.36 -6.37
C GLU A 101 20.32 3.44 -5.46
N ILE A 102 20.40 4.69 -5.91
CA ILE A 102 20.86 5.84 -5.11
C ILE A 102 19.95 6.07 -3.89
N SER A 103 18.62 6.08 -4.05
CA SER A 103 17.70 6.35 -2.93
C SER A 103 17.81 5.27 -1.84
N ARG A 104 17.88 3.99 -2.23
CA ARG A 104 18.07 2.84 -1.34
C ARG A 104 19.37 2.94 -0.55
N ASP A 105 20.47 3.26 -1.22
CA ASP A 105 21.78 3.30 -0.59
C ASP A 105 21.90 4.48 0.38
N LEU A 106 21.32 5.65 0.04
CA LEU A 106 21.27 6.82 0.93
C LEU A 106 20.37 6.64 2.16
N LYS A 107 19.27 5.88 2.04
CA LYS A 107 18.35 5.56 3.16
C LYS A 107 18.83 4.42 4.05
N SER A 108 19.85 3.67 3.62
CA SER A 108 20.32 2.46 4.31
C SER A 108 20.68 2.65 5.80
N PRO A 109 21.23 3.78 6.30
CA PRO A 109 21.49 3.94 7.73
C PRO A 109 20.22 3.97 8.60
N LEU A 110 19.11 4.50 8.07
CA LEU A 110 17.82 4.53 8.75
C LEU A 110 17.12 3.16 8.68
N GLU A 111 17.19 2.51 7.52
CA GLU A 111 16.44 1.27 7.26
C GLU A 111 17.13 0.00 7.76
N LEU A 112 18.46 -0.03 7.81
CA LEU A 112 19.29 -1.18 8.17
C LEU A 112 19.97 -1.00 9.54
N GLN A 113 20.47 -2.09 10.10
CA GLN A 113 21.22 -2.10 11.38
C GLN A 113 22.64 -1.52 11.22
N VAL A 114 22.74 -0.21 10.98
CA VAL A 114 23.98 0.56 10.84
C VAL A 114 24.05 1.60 11.95
N ASP A 115 24.78 1.31 13.02
CA ASP A 115 24.88 2.19 14.20
C ASP A 115 26.31 2.74 14.41
N PRO A 116 26.45 3.95 15.01
CA PRO A 116 25.38 4.83 15.48
C PRO A 116 24.75 5.66 14.35
N LEU A 117 23.44 5.87 14.42
CA LEU A 117 22.70 6.77 13.53
C LEU A 117 23.09 8.24 13.79
N LEU A 118 23.34 9.01 12.73
CA LEU A 118 23.82 10.40 12.78
C LEU A 118 22.78 11.39 12.22
N PRO A 119 22.78 12.66 12.65
CA PRO A 119 21.88 13.69 12.10
C PRO A 119 22.00 13.92 10.58
N ILE A 120 23.15 13.60 9.99
CA ILE A 120 23.38 13.71 8.54
C ILE A 120 22.64 12.61 7.75
N ASP A 121 22.39 11.45 8.36
CA ASP A 121 21.73 10.32 7.68
C ASP A 121 20.27 10.65 7.36
N TYR A 122 19.60 11.39 8.25
CA TYR A 122 18.27 11.94 8.02
C TYR A 122 18.22 12.89 6.81
N LEU A 123 19.25 13.74 6.64
CA LEU A 123 19.32 14.66 5.49
C LEU A 123 19.53 13.91 4.17
N PHE A 124 20.26 12.79 4.18
CA PHE A 124 20.39 11.91 3.01
C PHE A 124 19.14 11.06 2.75
N ALA A 125 18.41 10.65 3.79
CA ALA A 125 17.15 9.93 3.64
C ALA A 125 15.98 10.82 3.18
N GLU A 126 15.98 12.10 3.55
CA GLU A 126 15.03 13.09 3.02
C GLU A 126 15.28 13.41 1.53
N TYR A 127 16.53 13.30 1.03
CA TYR A 127 16.86 13.59 -0.36
C TYR A 127 16.19 12.59 -1.32
N ASP A 128 15.36 13.11 -2.24
CA ASP A 128 14.72 12.30 -3.26
C ASP A 128 15.39 12.49 -4.64
N PRO A 129 16.14 11.49 -5.15
CA PRO A 129 16.72 11.57 -6.48
C PRO A 129 15.68 11.53 -7.60
N PHE A 130 14.43 11.12 -7.34
CA PHE A 130 13.36 11.15 -8.34
C PHE A 130 12.77 12.54 -8.56
N ALA A 131 12.88 13.44 -7.57
CA ALA A 131 12.20 14.74 -7.58
C ALA A 131 12.46 15.55 -8.86
N HIS A 132 13.68 15.50 -9.41
CA HIS A 132 14.07 16.26 -10.61
C HIS A 132 13.83 15.53 -11.95
N ILE A 133 13.58 14.21 -11.95
CA ILE A 133 13.51 13.44 -13.20
C ILE A 133 12.41 13.96 -14.13
N GLN A 134 11.24 14.29 -13.58
CA GLN A 134 10.12 14.80 -14.39
C GLN A 134 10.44 16.19 -14.96
N ASP A 135 10.94 17.12 -14.14
CA ASP A 135 11.36 18.46 -14.58
C ASP A 135 12.40 18.38 -15.71
N ASP A 136 13.46 17.59 -15.54
CA ASP A 136 14.52 17.42 -16.53
C ASP A 136 13.99 16.85 -17.85
N LEU A 137 13.09 15.86 -17.80
CA LEU A 137 12.47 15.25 -18.98
C LEU A 137 11.51 16.19 -19.72
N PHE A 138 10.89 17.16 -19.03
CA PHE A 138 10.16 18.24 -19.70
C PHE A 138 11.12 19.28 -20.30
N LEU A 139 12.12 19.74 -19.54
CA LEU A 139 13.10 20.73 -19.99
C LEU A 139 13.89 20.28 -21.24
N ASN A 140 14.32 19.01 -21.28
CA ASN A 140 15.02 18.42 -22.43
C ASN A 140 14.08 17.92 -23.55
N LYS A 141 12.77 18.15 -23.40
CA LYS A 141 11.68 17.80 -24.33
C LYS A 141 11.36 16.31 -24.52
N ILE A 142 12.02 15.37 -23.82
CA ILE A 142 11.71 13.94 -23.95
C ILE A 142 10.26 13.64 -23.55
N ALA A 143 9.75 14.26 -22.48
CA ALA A 143 8.36 14.15 -22.06
C ALA A 143 7.40 14.64 -23.17
N PHE A 144 7.73 15.75 -23.85
CA PHE A 144 6.92 16.25 -24.97
C PHE A 144 6.99 15.40 -26.24
N VAL A 145 8.00 14.53 -26.40
CA VAL A 145 8.09 13.51 -27.48
C VAL A 145 7.32 12.24 -27.13
N ILE A 146 7.11 11.96 -25.83
CA ILE A 146 6.26 10.87 -25.33
C ILE A 146 4.78 11.26 -25.41
N LEU A 147 4.46 12.46 -24.92
CA LEU A 147 3.35 13.27 -25.45
C LEU A 147 3.58 13.50 -26.96
N LEU A 148 2.66 14.12 -27.71
CA LEU A 148 2.73 14.21 -29.18
C LEU A 148 2.63 12.86 -29.94
N ASN A 149 3.20 11.75 -29.45
CA ASN A 149 3.26 10.46 -30.15
C ASN A 149 2.43 9.33 -29.51
N PHE A 150 2.37 9.26 -28.18
CA PHE A 150 1.64 8.21 -27.45
C PHE A 150 0.44 8.80 -26.68
N PRO A 151 -0.81 8.41 -27.02
CA PRO A 151 -2.00 8.88 -26.33
C PRO A 151 -2.03 8.52 -24.84
N ILE A 152 -2.48 9.46 -24.01
CA ILE A 152 -2.95 9.18 -22.65
C ILE A 152 -4.42 8.76 -22.75
N TYR A 153 -4.81 7.71 -22.01
CA TYR A 153 -6.19 7.21 -21.94
C TYR A 153 -6.76 7.36 -20.53
N SER A 154 -8.04 7.69 -20.42
CA SER A 154 -8.75 7.71 -19.14
C SER A 154 -8.94 6.32 -18.56
N LEU A 155 -9.26 6.23 -17.26
CA LEU A 155 -9.62 4.97 -16.63
C LEU A 155 -10.83 4.32 -17.33
N GLU A 156 -11.85 5.11 -17.67
CA GLU A 156 -13.05 4.64 -18.38
C GLU A 156 -12.71 4.08 -19.77
N GLU A 157 -11.78 4.71 -20.50
CA GLU A 157 -11.30 4.21 -21.80
C GLU A 157 -10.51 2.91 -21.66
N LYS A 158 -9.63 2.82 -20.66
CA LYS A 158 -8.87 1.61 -20.33
C LYS A 158 -9.79 0.46 -19.92
N MET A 159 -10.84 0.72 -19.13
CA MET A 159 -11.85 -0.26 -18.74
C MET A 159 -12.70 -0.71 -19.95
N ALA A 160 -13.10 0.21 -20.81
CA ALA A 160 -13.96 -0.09 -21.96
C ALA A 160 -13.22 -0.82 -23.10
N ARG A 161 -11.96 -0.46 -23.37
CA ARG A 161 -11.20 -0.89 -24.57
C ARG A 161 -10.00 -1.78 -24.26
N GLY A 162 -9.50 -1.80 -23.02
CA GLY A 162 -8.25 -2.48 -22.65
C GLY A 162 -8.24 -4.00 -22.86
N ASN A 163 -9.42 -4.63 -22.90
CA ASN A 163 -9.56 -6.05 -23.26
C ASN A 163 -9.29 -6.34 -24.75
N GLU A 164 -9.31 -5.32 -25.61
CA GLU A 164 -9.00 -5.41 -27.05
C GLU A 164 -7.53 -5.05 -27.35
N TRP A 165 -6.81 -4.50 -26.37
CA TRP A 165 -5.46 -3.98 -26.55
C TRP A 165 -4.41 -5.08 -26.56
N SER A 166 -3.44 -4.95 -27.49
CA SER A 166 -2.23 -5.77 -27.46
C SER A 166 -1.34 -5.39 -26.27
N ARG A 167 -0.40 -6.27 -25.90
CA ARG A 167 0.60 -5.97 -24.86
C ARG A 167 1.45 -4.74 -25.20
N MET A 168 1.79 -4.56 -26.49
CA MET A 168 2.47 -3.36 -26.99
C MET A 168 1.64 -2.09 -26.75
N HIS A 169 0.33 -2.13 -27.05
CA HIS A 169 -0.57 -0.99 -26.84
C HIS A 169 -0.67 -0.63 -25.35
N TRP A 170 -0.89 -1.62 -24.48
CA TRP A 170 -0.87 -1.40 -23.03
C TRP A 170 0.46 -0.78 -22.56
N ALA A 171 1.59 -1.28 -23.05
CA ALA A 171 2.91 -0.77 -22.69
C ALA A 171 3.14 0.67 -23.18
N GLN A 172 2.63 1.03 -24.36
CA GLN A 172 2.63 2.40 -24.89
C GLN A 172 1.72 3.34 -24.06
N SER A 173 0.54 2.88 -23.64
CA SER A 173 -0.30 3.62 -22.70
C SER A 173 0.42 3.85 -21.38
N ARG A 174 1.14 2.86 -20.84
CA ARG A 174 1.89 3.01 -19.58
C ARG A 174 3.08 3.95 -19.68
N LEU A 175 3.67 4.11 -20.86
CA LEU A 175 4.67 5.14 -21.13
C LEU A 175 4.05 6.55 -21.07
N ALA A 176 2.89 6.75 -21.69
CA ALA A 176 2.19 8.03 -21.66
C ALA A 176 1.67 8.37 -20.25
N ASP A 177 1.21 7.37 -19.49
CA ASP A 177 0.78 7.51 -18.09
C ASP A 177 1.86 8.12 -17.16
N GLN A 178 3.16 8.07 -17.52
CA GLN A 178 4.23 8.68 -16.70
C GLN A 178 4.26 10.23 -16.77
N PHE A 179 3.52 10.84 -17.70
CA PHE A 179 3.56 12.29 -17.99
C PHE A 179 2.16 12.93 -17.99
N THR A 180 1.27 12.43 -17.15
CA THR A 180 -0.09 12.97 -16.88
C THR A 180 -0.07 14.34 -16.16
N ALA A 181 1.03 14.64 -15.48
CA ALA A 181 1.28 15.84 -14.69
C ALA A 181 2.68 16.43 -14.97
N ARG A 182 2.94 17.64 -14.47
CA ARG A 182 4.28 18.26 -14.42
C ARG A 182 4.49 18.89 -13.04
N VAL A 183 4.94 18.10 -12.08
CA VAL A 183 5.10 18.51 -10.68
C VAL A 183 6.53 19.03 -10.47
N PRO A 184 6.73 20.29 -10.05
CA PRO A 184 8.05 20.84 -9.81
C PRO A 184 8.83 20.06 -8.75
N ALA A 185 10.12 19.87 -8.96
CA ALA A 185 10.99 19.10 -8.07
C ALA A 185 10.98 19.60 -6.62
N SER A 186 10.87 20.91 -6.39
CA SER A 186 10.76 21.49 -5.04
C SER A 186 9.51 21.04 -4.27
N ILE A 187 8.45 20.68 -4.98
CA ILE A 187 7.20 20.18 -4.41
C ILE A 187 7.27 18.68 -4.19
N SER A 188 7.80 17.92 -5.14
CA SER A 188 8.11 16.49 -4.97
C SER A 188 9.04 16.25 -3.77
N GLN A 189 10.05 17.12 -3.60
CA GLN A 189 10.99 17.06 -2.48
C GLN A 189 10.35 17.41 -1.12
N GLU A 190 9.42 18.37 -1.07
CA GLU A 190 8.67 18.67 0.17
C GLU A 190 7.67 17.56 0.51
N LEU A 191 7.07 16.92 -0.51
CA LEU A 191 6.23 15.74 -0.33
C LEU A 191 7.02 14.56 0.27
N SER A 192 8.21 14.27 -0.26
CA SER A 192 9.12 13.27 0.30
C SER A 192 9.45 13.56 1.77
N ARG A 193 9.81 14.81 2.08
CA ARG A 193 10.08 15.26 3.47
C ARG A 193 8.88 15.03 4.39
N ALA A 194 7.68 15.43 3.98
CA ALA A 194 6.48 15.30 4.81
C ALA A 194 6.20 13.83 5.19
N TYR A 195 6.37 12.90 4.25
CA TYR A 195 6.24 11.46 4.51
C TYR A 195 7.37 10.92 5.40
N VAL A 196 8.64 11.25 5.15
CA VAL A 196 9.78 10.80 5.97
C VAL A 196 9.63 11.26 7.43
N GLN A 197 9.18 12.49 7.67
CA GLN A 197 8.99 13.01 9.03
C GLN A 197 7.80 12.37 9.77
N ALA A 198 6.74 11.99 9.03
CA ALA A 198 5.61 11.28 9.61
C ALA A 198 5.94 9.81 9.93
N ASP A 199 6.74 9.14 9.09
CA ASP A 199 7.23 7.79 9.36
C ASP A 199 8.20 7.77 10.55
N ASP A 200 9.18 8.69 10.62
CA ASP A 200 10.09 8.81 11.78
C ASP A 200 9.33 9.06 13.09
N TYR A 201 8.31 9.93 13.07
CA TYR A 201 7.43 10.15 14.22
C TYR A 201 6.79 8.85 14.70
N ILE A 202 6.28 8.01 13.78
CA ILE A 202 5.66 6.73 14.11
C ILE A 202 6.69 5.68 14.53
N ALA A 203 7.83 5.57 13.86
CA ALA A 203 8.91 4.63 14.17
C ALA A 203 9.47 4.84 15.59
N ASN A 204 9.59 6.10 16.01
CA ASN A 204 10.00 6.45 17.37
C ASN A 204 8.86 6.38 18.40
N TYR A 205 7.59 6.26 17.98
CA TYR A 205 6.43 6.19 18.88
C TYR A 205 6.30 4.83 19.58
N ASN A 206 7.05 4.66 20.66
CA ASN A 206 7.10 3.41 21.41
C ASN A 206 6.46 3.57 22.80
N ILE A 207 5.71 2.57 23.25
CA ILE A 207 5.16 2.47 24.61
C ILE A 207 5.90 1.35 25.36
N TYR A 208 6.29 1.64 26.59
CA TYR A 208 6.94 0.69 27.48
C TYR A 208 5.90 0.04 28.40
N LEU A 209 5.31 -1.07 27.93
CA LEU A 209 4.18 -1.72 28.61
C LEU A 209 4.51 -2.18 30.02
N HIS A 210 5.78 -2.49 30.29
CA HIS A 210 6.27 -2.87 31.61
C HIS A 210 6.27 -1.73 32.66
N GLN A 211 6.07 -0.47 32.22
CA GLN A 211 5.83 0.69 33.08
C GLN A 211 4.33 1.03 33.23
N LEU A 212 3.44 0.30 32.54
CA LEU A 212 2.00 0.44 32.76
C LEU A 212 1.62 -0.19 34.11
N ARG A 213 0.75 0.50 34.84
CA ARG A 213 0.25 0.09 36.15
C ARG A 213 -1.26 0.19 36.22
N THR A 214 -1.90 -0.69 36.97
CA THR A 214 -3.31 -0.56 37.34
C THR A 214 -3.49 0.57 38.36
N ALA A 215 -4.73 0.97 38.60
CA ALA A 215 -5.10 1.87 39.71
C ALA A 215 -4.65 1.34 41.10
N LYS A 216 -4.36 0.04 41.25
CA LYS A 216 -3.79 -0.55 42.48
C LYS A 216 -2.26 -0.50 42.54
N GLY A 217 -1.59 -0.06 41.47
CA GLY A 217 -0.13 -0.09 41.33
C GLY A 217 0.44 -1.43 40.84
N GLU A 218 -0.40 -2.38 40.42
CA GLU A 218 0.04 -3.67 39.88
C GLU A 218 0.52 -3.50 38.43
N ARG A 219 1.64 -4.12 38.06
CA ARG A 219 2.17 -4.18 36.69
C ARG A 219 1.76 -5.50 36.04
N LEU A 220 1.12 -5.45 34.86
CA LEU A 220 0.56 -6.63 34.21
C LEU A 220 1.50 -7.27 33.16
N PHE A 221 2.53 -6.55 32.72
CA PHE A 221 3.40 -6.90 31.60
C PHE A 221 4.83 -7.24 32.06
N PRO A 222 5.55 -8.13 31.34
CA PRO A 222 6.90 -8.54 31.71
C PRO A 222 7.92 -7.39 31.54
N PRO A 223 8.99 -7.33 32.36
CA PRO A 223 10.05 -6.33 32.25
C PRO A 223 10.65 -6.23 30.84
N GLY A 224 10.98 -5.02 30.40
CA GLY A 224 11.61 -4.78 29.10
C GLY A 224 10.66 -4.78 27.91
N LEU A 225 9.37 -5.12 28.07
CA LEU A 225 8.40 -5.05 26.96
C LEU A 225 8.26 -3.59 26.48
N LYS A 226 8.68 -3.37 25.22
CA LYS A 226 8.64 -2.12 24.45
C LYS A 226 7.97 -2.41 23.11
N LEU A 227 6.91 -1.68 22.79
CA LEU A 227 6.15 -1.87 21.55
C LEU A 227 5.98 -0.54 20.82
N ILE A 228 6.25 -0.54 19.51
CA ILE A 228 5.78 0.51 18.61
C ILE A 228 4.25 0.59 18.65
N THR A 229 3.71 1.81 18.55
CA THR A 229 2.29 2.21 18.66
C THR A 229 1.25 1.22 18.09
N HIS A 230 0.55 1.53 17.00
CA HIS A 230 -0.54 0.71 16.45
C HIS A 230 -0.15 -0.76 16.27
N TRP A 231 0.93 -1.07 15.55
CA TRP A 231 1.24 -2.46 15.18
C TRP A 231 1.63 -3.30 16.39
N GLY A 232 2.56 -2.82 17.21
CA GLY A 232 3.03 -3.56 18.38
C GLY A 232 1.94 -3.76 19.42
N LEU A 233 1.20 -2.69 19.76
CA LEU A 233 0.08 -2.78 20.71
C LEU A 233 -1.03 -3.72 20.19
N ARG A 234 -1.38 -3.66 18.90
CA ARG A 234 -2.37 -4.56 18.31
C ARG A 234 -1.91 -6.02 18.39
N ASP A 235 -0.68 -6.30 18.00
CA ASP A 235 -0.18 -7.68 17.95
C ASP A 235 -0.05 -8.28 19.36
N GLU A 236 0.36 -7.50 20.36
CA GLU A 236 0.36 -7.94 21.77
C GLU A 236 -1.06 -8.13 22.31
N LEU A 237 -2.04 -7.33 21.88
CA LEU A 237 -3.45 -7.58 22.22
C LEU A 237 -3.93 -8.91 21.60
N LYS A 238 -3.52 -9.19 20.35
CA LYS A 238 -3.81 -10.45 19.61
C LYS A 238 -3.17 -11.68 20.27
N SER A 239 -2.03 -11.58 20.97
CA SER A 239 -1.40 -12.70 21.69
C SER A 239 -2.14 -13.06 22.99
N GLN A 240 -2.81 -12.10 23.64
CA GLN A 240 -3.49 -12.34 24.93
C GLN A 240 -4.74 -13.24 24.87
N TYR A 241 -5.33 -13.52 23.70
CA TYR A 241 -6.58 -14.31 23.61
C TYR A 241 -6.45 -15.76 24.12
N ALA A 242 -5.23 -16.28 24.24
CA ALA A 242 -4.97 -17.63 24.76
C ALA A 242 -4.65 -17.66 26.27
N ASP A 243 -4.44 -16.52 26.92
CA ASP A 243 -4.12 -16.42 28.36
C ASP A 243 -5.41 -16.19 29.17
N GLU A 244 -5.67 -17.01 30.18
CA GLU A 244 -6.81 -16.88 31.10
C GLU A 244 -6.87 -15.51 31.80
N ARG A 245 -5.72 -14.86 32.00
CA ARG A 245 -5.59 -13.50 32.54
C ARG A 245 -5.40 -12.42 31.47
N GLY A 246 -5.36 -12.81 30.19
CA GLY A 246 -5.12 -11.92 29.06
C GLY A 246 -6.11 -10.76 28.96
N PHE A 247 -7.37 -10.98 29.35
CA PHE A 247 -8.43 -9.95 29.23
C PHE A 247 -8.14 -8.64 29.98
N GLU A 248 -7.47 -8.69 31.14
CA GLU A 248 -7.09 -7.47 31.86
C GLU A 248 -6.01 -6.67 31.13
N ARG A 249 -5.04 -7.38 30.52
CA ARG A 249 -4.01 -6.78 29.67
C ARG A 249 -4.59 -6.20 28.38
N GLN A 250 -5.53 -6.91 27.71
CA GLN A 250 -6.20 -6.43 26.50
C GLN A 250 -6.90 -5.08 26.76
N LYS A 251 -7.65 -4.97 27.86
CA LYS A 251 -8.28 -3.70 28.27
C LYS A 251 -7.26 -2.60 28.57
N MET A 252 -6.14 -2.92 29.21
CA MET A 252 -5.09 -1.94 29.48
C MET A 252 -4.40 -1.44 28.20
N ILE A 253 -4.13 -2.33 27.24
CA ILE A 253 -3.60 -1.97 25.91
C ILE A 253 -4.61 -1.12 25.13
N TYR A 254 -5.88 -1.51 25.13
CA TYR A 254 -6.92 -0.74 24.45
C TYR A 254 -7.09 0.66 25.06
N ALA A 255 -7.00 0.80 26.39
CA ALA A 255 -6.97 2.11 27.04
C ALA A 255 -5.77 2.97 26.58
N VAL A 256 -4.58 2.38 26.39
CA VAL A 256 -3.42 3.11 25.80
C VAL A 256 -3.76 3.62 24.40
N MET A 257 -4.39 2.78 23.56
CA MET A 257 -4.78 3.17 22.19
C MET A 257 -5.80 4.31 22.18
N GLU A 258 -6.81 4.27 23.05
CA GLU A 258 -7.78 5.36 23.18
C GLU A 258 -7.09 6.69 23.55
N ARG A 259 -6.08 6.66 24.43
CA ARG A 259 -5.31 7.86 24.80
C ARG A 259 -4.46 8.42 23.66
N ILE A 260 -3.94 7.54 22.80
CA ILE A 260 -3.22 7.94 21.57
C ILE A 260 -4.18 8.62 20.58
N ILE A 261 -5.39 8.07 20.38
CA ILE A 261 -6.42 8.62 19.49
C ILE A 261 -6.92 9.98 20.00
N LEU A 262 -7.23 10.08 21.29
CA LEU A 262 -7.73 11.30 21.93
C LEU A 262 -6.64 12.38 22.10
N GLN A 263 -5.36 12.01 21.92
CA GLN A 263 -4.19 12.87 22.12
C GLN A 263 -4.10 13.48 23.53
N ASP A 264 -4.64 12.75 24.52
CA ASP A 264 -4.46 13.00 25.95
C ASP A 264 -3.44 12.04 26.58
N ILE A 265 -2.78 11.19 25.79
CA ILE A 265 -1.59 10.45 26.20
C ILE A 265 -0.50 11.42 26.73
N PRO A 266 0.15 11.11 27.87
CA PRO A 266 1.25 11.92 28.38
C PRO A 266 2.46 11.86 27.44
N ARG A 267 2.93 13.00 26.94
CA ARG A 267 4.13 13.08 26.09
C ARG A 267 5.36 12.39 26.70
N MET A 268 5.48 12.44 28.03
CA MET A 268 6.61 11.88 28.78
C MET A 268 6.65 10.35 28.87
N VAL A 269 5.58 9.63 28.50
CA VAL A 269 5.60 8.15 28.44
C VAL A 269 5.96 7.61 27.05
N ILE A 270 5.96 8.48 26.03
CA ILE A 270 6.34 8.12 24.66
C ILE A 270 7.85 7.93 24.61
N ASN A 271 8.28 6.75 24.18
CA ASN A 271 9.67 6.32 24.06
C ASN A 271 10.51 6.52 25.35
N SER A 272 9.88 6.37 26.53
CA SER A 272 10.51 6.59 27.83
C SER A 272 10.24 5.47 28.83
N GLU A 273 11.30 4.99 29.49
CA GLU A 273 11.23 4.03 30.60
C GLU A 273 11.14 4.71 31.99
N GLN A 274 11.19 6.04 32.05
CA GLN A 274 11.38 6.79 33.31
C GLN A 274 10.10 7.02 34.12
N PHE A 275 8.92 6.78 33.51
CA PHE A 275 7.63 7.14 34.07
C PHE A 275 6.69 5.94 34.09
N GLU A 276 5.97 5.76 35.19
CA GLU A 276 4.91 4.76 35.32
C GLU A 276 3.57 5.40 34.97
N TRP A 277 2.67 4.67 34.33
CA TRP A 277 1.40 5.23 33.83
C TRP A 277 0.22 4.29 34.03
N ASP A 278 -0.86 4.83 34.58
CA ASP A 278 -2.19 4.20 34.53
C ASP A 278 -2.97 4.81 33.36
N PRO A 279 -3.15 4.11 32.21
CA PRO A 279 -3.85 4.65 31.05
C PRO A 279 -5.36 4.78 31.27
N VAL A 280 -5.94 4.08 32.27
CA VAL A 280 -7.37 4.13 32.56
C VAL A 280 -7.71 5.42 33.32
N SER A 281 -6.99 5.73 34.40
CA SER A 281 -7.14 7.02 35.10
C SER A 281 -6.36 8.18 34.45
N ASN A 282 -5.51 7.87 33.48
CA ASN A 282 -4.55 8.75 32.82
C ASN A 282 -3.58 9.45 33.79
N GLN A 283 -3.15 8.75 34.85
CA GLN A 283 -2.24 9.28 35.86
C GLN A 283 -0.79 8.82 35.64
N VAL A 284 0.14 9.76 35.66
CA VAL A 284 1.58 9.51 35.53
C VAL A 284 2.25 9.58 36.90
N TYR A 285 3.22 8.71 37.12
CA TYR A 285 4.03 8.67 38.32
C TYR A 285 5.52 8.62 37.94
N GLN A 286 6.36 9.23 38.78
CA GLN A 286 7.81 9.07 38.73
C GLN A 286 8.25 8.52 40.08
N ASN A 287 8.88 7.34 40.10
CA ASN A 287 9.26 6.64 41.33
C ASN A 287 8.08 6.49 42.33
N GLY A 288 6.90 6.11 41.83
CA GLY A 288 5.67 6.00 42.63
C GLY A 288 4.98 7.32 43.02
N VAL A 289 5.57 8.50 42.75
CA VAL A 289 5.00 9.81 43.11
C VAL A 289 4.18 10.39 41.93
N PRO A 290 2.90 10.80 42.13
CA PRO A 290 2.10 11.45 41.10
C PRO A 290 2.81 12.67 40.50
N THR A 291 2.91 12.70 39.17
CA THR A 291 3.63 13.74 38.41
C THR A 291 2.67 14.42 37.45
N ALA A 292 2.83 15.74 37.25
CA ALA A 292 1.98 16.49 36.33
C ALA A 292 2.15 16.01 34.88
N MET A 293 1.03 15.69 34.23
CA MET A 293 1.01 15.30 32.82
C MET A 293 1.44 16.46 31.91
N MET A 294 2.21 16.14 30.87
CA MET A 294 2.47 17.04 29.74
C MET A 294 1.74 16.50 28.50
N SER A 295 0.95 17.34 27.84
CA SER A 295 0.22 16.98 26.62
C SER A 295 1.15 16.75 25.42
N GLU A 296 0.74 15.87 24.51
CA GLU A 296 1.36 15.73 23.17
C GLU A 296 0.93 16.84 22.19
N ASN A 297 -0.08 17.64 22.55
CA ASN A 297 -0.60 18.79 21.78
C ASN A 297 -1.08 18.43 20.35
N ASN A 298 -1.79 17.31 20.20
CA ASN A 298 -2.32 16.83 18.91
C ASN A 298 -1.26 16.56 17.81
N ARG A 299 0.02 16.35 18.18
CA ARG A 299 1.12 16.14 17.22
C ARG A 299 0.84 15.04 16.18
N ARG A 300 0.11 13.98 16.57
CA ARG A 300 -0.34 12.92 15.64
C ARG A 300 -1.10 13.47 14.43
N TYR A 301 -2.02 14.40 14.66
CA TYR A 301 -2.86 14.99 13.62
C TYR A 301 -2.14 16.13 12.88
N GLU A 302 -1.15 16.78 13.50
CA GLU A 302 -0.25 17.70 12.80
C GLU A 302 0.55 16.99 11.69
N MET A 303 1.00 15.74 11.90
CA MET A 303 1.69 14.96 10.86
C MET A 303 0.78 14.65 9.66
N LEU A 304 -0.48 14.29 9.91
CA LEU A 304 -1.46 14.09 8.84
C LEU A 304 -1.79 15.41 8.11
N ILE A 305 -1.88 16.55 8.82
CA ILE A 305 -2.05 17.87 8.19
C ILE A 305 -0.86 18.21 7.28
N ASN A 306 0.38 17.89 7.70
CA ASN A 306 1.57 18.13 6.88
C ASN A 306 1.56 17.30 5.60
N ILE A 307 1.23 16.00 5.67
CA ILE A 307 1.05 15.14 4.49
C ILE A 307 -0.06 15.70 3.57
N PHE A 308 -1.22 16.05 4.13
CA PHE A 308 -2.33 16.61 3.35
C PHE A 308 -1.93 17.90 2.62
N ASN A 309 -1.25 18.82 3.31
CA ASN A 309 -0.80 20.08 2.71
C ASN A 309 0.23 19.85 1.60
N ALA A 310 1.15 18.90 1.78
CA ALA A 310 2.12 18.53 0.75
C ALA A 310 1.44 17.89 -0.47
N GLU A 311 0.57 16.90 -0.28
CA GLU A 311 -0.22 16.28 -1.35
C GLU A 311 -1.11 17.28 -2.09
N LYS A 312 -1.76 18.19 -1.36
CA LYS A 312 -2.58 19.24 -1.93
C LYS A 312 -1.76 20.25 -2.75
N SER A 313 -0.48 20.44 -2.45
CA SER A 313 0.39 21.32 -3.23
C SER A 313 0.68 20.77 -4.65
N VAL A 314 0.55 19.45 -4.83
CA VAL A 314 0.67 18.74 -6.12
C VAL A 314 -0.57 18.95 -7.00
N ASP A 315 -1.77 19.05 -6.41
CA ASP A 315 -3.07 19.06 -7.10
C ASP A 315 -3.14 20.00 -8.32
N LYS A 316 -2.61 21.23 -8.18
CA LYS A 316 -2.62 22.24 -9.25
C LYS A 316 -1.75 21.90 -10.48
N PHE A 317 -0.90 20.88 -10.38
CA PHE A 317 0.00 20.40 -11.44
C PHE A 317 -0.48 19.10 -12.11
N ASN A 318 -1.55 18.48 -11.60
CA ASN A 318 -2.17 17.29 -12.19
C ASN A 318 -3.59 17.63 -12.68
N PRO A 319 -3.73 18.19 -13.91
CA PRO A 319 -5.01 18.63 -14.44
C PRO A 319 -5.95 17.48 -14.81
N LEU A 320 -5.46 16.23 -14.87
CA LEU A 320 -6.25 15.02 -15.12
C LEU A 320 -6.79 14.42 -13.82
N PHE A 321 -6.03 14.55 -12.72
CA PHE A 321 -6.35 14.01 -11.40
C PHE A 321 -6.13 15.11 -10.32
N PRO A 322 -7.05 16.09 -10.24
CA PRO A 322 -6.86 17.35 -9.53
C PRO A 322 -6.96 17.24 -7.99
N THR A 323 -7.08 16.04 -7.45
CA THR A 323 -7.01 15.76 -6.01
C THR A 323 -6.21 14.50 -5.73
N LYS A 324 -5.71 14.32 -4.51
CA LYS A 324 -5.10 13.08 -4.05
C LYS A 324 -6.10 11.90 -4.07
N MET A 325 -7.40 12.16 -3.92
CA MET A 325 -8.44 11.13 -4.12
C MET A 325 -8.48 10.66 -5.58
N ASP A 326 -8.52 11.59 -6.54
CA ASP A 326 -8.47 11.27 -7.97
C ASP A 326 -7.21 10.49 -8.34
N ARG A 327 -6.03 10.93 -7.86
CA ARG A 327 -4.77 10.21 -8.09
C ARG A 327 -4.82 8.79 -7.53
N GLN A 328 -5.25 8.61 -6.27
CA GLN A 328 -5.26 7.28 -5.67
C GLN A 328 -6.26 6.33 -6.31
N PHE A 329 -7.48 6.78 -6.66
CA PHE A 329 -8.49 5.90 -7.25
C PHE A 329 -8.36 5.73 -8.76
N ARG A 330 -8.18 6.83 -9.50
CA ARG A 330 -8.26 6.85 -10.96
C ARG A 330 -6.92 6.58 -11.64
N GLU A 331 -5.79 6.96 -11.03
CA GLU A 331 -4.44 6.82 -11.58
C GLU A 331 -3.68 5.63 -10.99
N HIS A 332 -3.66 5.47 -9.66
CA HIS A 332 -2.90 4.39 -9.01
C HIS A 332 -3.68 3.08 -8.83
N ARG A 333 -4.89 3.12 -8.27
CA ARG A 333 -5.71 1.90 -8.12
C ARG A 333 -6.30 1.44 -9.44
N GLU A 334 -6.65 2.37 -10.32
CA GLU A 334 -7.45 2.14 -11.52
C GLU A 334 -8.78 1.42 -11.20
N ILE A 335 -9.46 1.87 -10.13
CA ILE A 335 -10.81 1.46 -9.72
C ILE A 335 -11.56 2.73 -9.32
N LEU A 336 -12.77 2.93 -9.86
CA LEU A 336 -13.59 4.08 -9.50
C LEU A 336 -13.92 4.07 -8.00
N GLU A 337 -13.81 5.21 -7.33
CA GLU A 337 -13.93 5.28 -5.86
C GLU A 337 -15.26 4.70 -5.34
N ASN A 338 -16.37 4.97 -6.03
CA ASN A 338 -17.69 4.45 -5.68
C ASN A 338 -17.82 2.93 -5.90
N GLU A 339 -17.13 2.36 -6.90
CA GLU A 339 -17.06 0.91 -7.10
C GLU A 339 -16.20 0.25 -6.03
N PHE A 340 -15.12 0.93 -5.62
CA PHE A 340 -14.26 0.50 -4.53
C PHE A 340 -14.99 0.51 -3.18
N GLU A 341 -15.65 1.62 -2.81
CA GLU A 341 -16.46 1.70 -1.56
C GLU A 341 -17.54 0.63 -1.55
N ALA A 342 -18.26 0.44 -2.67
CA ALA A 342 -19.28 -0.61 -2.79
C ALA A 342 -18.69 -2.03 -2.60
N LEU A 343 -17.50 -2.31 -3.14
CA LEU A 343 -16.82 -3.59 -2.96
C LEU A 343 -16.50 -3.86 -1.48
N ILE A 344 -15.87 -2.91 -0.78
CA ILE A 344 -15.43 -3.13 0.61
C ILE A 344 -16.61 -3.10 1.59
N SER A 345 -17.61 -2.25 1.37
CA SER A 345 -18.83 -2.21 2.16
C SER A 345 -19.71 -3.45 1.96
N SER A 346 -19.58 -4.17 0.84
CA SER A 346 -20.24 -5.47 0.65
C SER A 346 -19.74 -6.55 1.60
N VAL A 347 -18.46 -6.51 1.99
CA VAL A 347 -17.87 -7.42 3.00
C VAL A 347 -18.43 -7.10 4.38
N LEU A 348 -18.41 -5.82 4.76
CA LEU A 348 -18.90 -5.32 6.05
C LEU A 348 -20.41 -5.59 6.25
N SER A 349 -21.19 -5.47 5.18
CA SER A 349 -22.64 -5.67 5.19
C SER A 349 -23.08 -7.14 5.06
N ALA A 350 -22.14 -8.07 4.88
CA ALA A 350 -22.46 -9.47 4.63
C ALA A 350 -23.14 -10.11 5.87
N PRO A 351 -24.23 -10.90 5.71
CA PRO A 351 -24.89 -11.59 6.83
C PRO A 351 -24.00 -12.55 7.63
N ALA A 352 -22.84 -12.91 7.09
CA ALA A 352 -21.79 -13.65 7.79
C ALA A 352 -21.18 -12.84 8.95
N ALA A 353 -21.02 -11.51 8.83
CA ALA A 353 -20.34 -10.66 9.83
C ALA A 353 -20.96 -10.78 11.22
N LYS A 354 -22.30 -10.73 11.31
CA LYS A 354 -23.01 -10.92 12.59
C LYS A 354 -22.74 -12.30 13.21
N LYS A 355 -22.86 -13.36 12.40
CA LYS A 355 -22.66 -14.75 12.86
C LYS A 355 -21.22 -15.00 13.30
N VAL A 356 -20.25 -14.35 12.66
CA VAL A 356 -18.84 -14.38 13.07
C VAL A 356 -18.65 -13.69 14.43
N ALA A 357 -19.21 -12.49 14.62
CA ALA A 357 -19.18 -11.79 15.91
C ALA A 357 -19.86 -12.59 17.05
N ASP A 358 -20.98 -13.26 16.76
CA ASP A 358 -21.66 -14.17 17.70
C ASP A 358 -20.74 -15.33 18.12
N VAL A 359 -20.04 -15.97 17.16
CA VAL A 359 -19.08 -17.06 17.41
C VAL A 359 -17.85 -16.57 18.20
N ILE A 360 -17.35 -15.36 17.91
CA ILE A 360 -16.26 -14.74 18.68
C ILE A 360 -16.66 -14.57 20.14
N SER A 361 -17.82 -13.97 20.41
CA SER A 361 -18.33 -13.76 21.77
C SER A 361 -18.48 -15.07 22.54
N GLN A 362 -19.03 -16.11 21.88
CA GLN A 362 -19.16 -17.45 22.44
C GLN A 362 -17.80 -18.04 22.82
N ARG A 363 -16.81 -17.99 21.92
CA ARG A 363 -15.45 -18.50 22.16
C ARG A 363 -14.66 -17.70 23.19
N CYS A 364 -14.92 -16.41 23.33
CA CYS A 364 -14.34 -15.57 24.38
C CYS A 364 -15.01 -15.77 25.75
N GLY A 365 -16.19 -16.42 25.82
CA GLY A 365 -16.94 -16.62 27.06
C GLY A 365 -17.48 -15.33 27.70
N ARG A 366 -17.54 -14.24 26.94
CA ARG A 366 -17.94 -12.89 27.40
C ARG A 366 -18.63 -12.14 26.25
N PRO A 367 -19.34 -11.01 26.53
CA PRO A 367 -19.76 -10.10 25.48
C PRO A 367 -18.59 -9.67 24.59
N PHE A 368 -18.92 -9.37 23.33
CA PHE A 368 -17.99 -8.74 22.40
C PHE A 368 -17.44 -7.43 22.99
N GLU A 369 -16.18 -7.13 22.71
CA GLU A 369 -15.45 -5.91 23.07
C GLU A 369 -14.91 -5.23 21.81
N SER A 370 -14.67 -3.92 21.83
CA SER A 370 -14.25 -3.19 20.61
C SER A 370 -13.03 -3.81 19.92
N PHE A 371 -12.09 -4.33 20.70
CA PHE A 371 -10.87 -4.97 20.22
C PHE A 371 -11.04 -6.42 19.74
N ASP A 372 -12.23 -7.00 19.80
CA ASP A 372 -12.52 -8.32 19.22
C ASP A 372 -12.62 -8.29 17.68
N ILE A 373 -12.58 -7.10 17.05
CA ILE A 373 -12.25 -7.00 15.61
C ILE A 373 -10.87 -7.61 15.30
N TRP A 374 -10.01 -7.74 16.31
CA TRP A 374 -8.69 -8.35 16.24
C TRP A 374 -8.65 -9.80 16.71
N TYR A 375 -9.80 -10.45 16.93
CA TYR A 375 -9.86 -11.83 17.41
C TYR A 375 -8.98 -12.79 16.59
N SER A 376 -8.01 -13.43 17.25
CA SER A 376 -7.02 -14.31 16.63
C SER A 376 -7.36 -15.81 16.71
N GLY A 377 -8.44 -16.18 17.40
CA GLY A 377 -8.81 -17.59 17.65
C GLY A 377 -9.47 -18.32 16.47
N PHE A 378 -9.55 -17.70 15.29
CA PHE A 378 -9.82 -18.39 14.03
C PHE A 378 -8.55 -18.86 13.32
N LYS A 379 -7.35 -18.46 13.77
CA LYS A 379 -6.13 -19.10 13.28
C LYS A 379 -6.12 -20.58 13.67
N PRO A 380 -5.81 -21.51 12.75
CA PRO A 380 -5.74 -22.93 13.08
C PRO A 380 -4.80 -23.17 14.26
N ARG A 381 -5.26 -23.87 15.30
CA ARG A 381 -4.42 -24.20 16.45
C ARG A 381 -3.30 -25.14 16.01
N THR A 382 -2.09 -24.64 16.08
CA THR A 382 -0.87 -25.38 15.81
C THR A 382 -0.54 -26.29 16.98
N LEU A 383 0.09 -27.43 16.71
CA LEU A 383 0.62 -28.30 17.78
C LEU A 383 1.82 -27.67 18.52
N PHE A 384 2.35 -26.58 17.96
CA PHE A 384 3.50 -25.82 18.44
C PHE A 384 3.01 -24.50 19.01
N ASN A 385 3.48 -24.14 20.20
CA ASN A 385 3.30 -22.79 20.74
C ASN A 385 4.32 -21.81 20.11
N GLU A 386 4.16 -20.51 20.36
CA GLU A 386 5.03 -19.48 19.78
C GLU A 386 6.51 -19.66 20.18
N GLY A 387 6.79 -20.11 21.41
CA GLY A 387 8.13 -20.44 21.88
C GLY A 387 8.76 -21.64 21.16
N ASP A 388 7.99 -22.69 20.89
CA ASP A 388 8.47 -23.85 20.09
C ASP A 388 8.85 -23.42 18.67
N LEU A 389 8.12 -22.45 18.10
CA LEU A 389 8.39 -21.88 16.79
C LEU A 389 9.59 -20.93 16.83
N ASP A 390 9.74 -20.11 17.87
CA ASP A 390 10.91 -19.26 18.11
C ASP A 390 12.19 -20.11 18.18
N GLU A 391 12.22 -21.18 18.97
CA GLU A 391 13.37 -22.09 19.06
C GLU A 391 13.71 -22.73 17.71
N LEU A 392 12.69 -23.22 16.98
CA LEU A 392 12.88 -23.84 15.67
C LEU A 392 13.43 -22.85 14.62
N VAL A 393 12.89 -21.64 14.59
CA VAL A 393 13.30 -20.59 13.65
C VAL A 393 14.70 -20.09 14.00
N ALA A 394 15.02 -19.86 15.27
CA ALA A 394 16.34 -19.42 15.71
C ALA A 394 17.42 -20.49 15.41
N TYR A 395 17.10 -21.78 15.62
CA TYR A 395 17.97 -22.88 15.22
C TYR A 395 18.20 -22.95 13.71
N ARG A 396 17.15 -22.70 12.91
CA ARG A 396 17.21 -22.81 11.45
C ARG A 396 17.89 -21.61 10.80
N TYR A 397 17.65 -20.41 11.32
CA TYR A 397 18.11 -19.11 10.79
C TYR A 397 18.77 -18.25 11.90
N PRO A 398 19.92 -18.66 12.45
CA PRO A 398 20.69 -17.86 13.39
C PRO A 398 21.31 -16.60 12.77
N THR A 399 21.39 -16.51 11.43
CA THR A 399 22.02 -15.40 10.69
C THR A 399 21.26 -15.06 9.40
N VAL A 400 21.46 -13.82 8.92
CA VAL A 400 20.99 -13.33 7.61
C VAL A 400 21.44 -14.27 6.47
N GLU A 401 22.72 -14.62 6.44
CA GLU A 401 23.30 -15.53 5.45
C GLU A 401 22.60 -16.90 5.44
N ARG A 402 22.23 -17.41 6.62
CA ARG A 402 21.55 -18.72 6.71
C ARG A 402 20.13 -18.66 6.15
N PHE A 403 19.42 -17.54 6.32
CA PHE A 403 18.10 -17.34 5.70
C PHE A 403 18.21 -17.16 4.17
N GLN A 404 19.14 -16.31 3.70
CA GLN A 404 19.48 -16.13 2.27
C GLN A 404 19.75 -17.46 1.56
N ASN A 405 20.55 -18.33 2.18
CA ASN A 405 20.95 -19.61 1.59
C ASN A 405 19.81 -20.65 1.54
N ASP A 406 18.75 -20.52 2.35
CA ASP A 406 17.60 -21.45 2.37
C ASP A 406 16.44 -21.01 1.44
N LEU A 407 16.53 -19.81 0.82
CA LEU A 407 15.48 -19.27 -0.08
C LEU A 407 15.14 -20.23 -1.23
N ALA A 408 16.14 -20.80 -1.93
CA ALA A 408 15.86 -21.70 -3.04
C ALA A 408 15.11 -22.98 -2.62
N ARG A 409 15.32 -23.49 -1.41
CA ARG A 409 14.52 -24.59 -0.86
C ARG A 409 13.09 -24.11 -0.57
N MET A 410 12.91 -22.97 0.12
CA MET A 410 11.57 -22.43 0.40
C MET A 410 10.75 -22.27 -0.88
N LEU A 411 11.35 -21.73 -1.93
CA LEU A 411 10.70 -21.57 -3.23
C LEU A 411 10.40 -22.92 -3.90
N THR A 412 11.31 -23.90 -3.81
CA THR A 412 11.05 -25.25 -4.31
C THR A 412 9.85 -25.90 -3.59
N ASP A 413 9.74 -25.71 -2.27
CA ASP A 413 8.63 -26.23 -1.46
C ASP A 413 7.29 -25.52 -1.79
N LEU A 414 7.31 -24.24 -2.17
CA LEU A 414 6.16 -23.50 -2.74
C LEU A 414 5.83 -23.91 -4.19
N GLY A 415 6.56 -24.87 -4.75
CA GLY A 415 6.29 -25.47 -6.06
C GLY A 415 6.94 -24.76 -7.24
N PHE A 416 7.85 -23.80 -7.03
CA PHE A 416 8.73 -23.32 -8.09
C PHE A 416 9.69 -24.45 -8.53
N ASP A 417 10.02 -24.54 -9.81
CA ASP A 417 11.07 -25.47 -10.25
C ASP A 417 12.47 -25.00 -9.82
N ALA A 418 13.44 -25.91 -9.82
CA ALA A 418 14.77 -25.66 -9.27
C ALA A 418 15.55 -24.56 -10.02
N GLU A 419 15.31 -24.37 -11.32
CA GLU A 419 15.93 -23.29 -12.10
C GLU A 419 15.35 -21.95 -11.69
N THR A 420 14.02 -21.85 -11.62
CA THR A 420 13.28 -20.66 -11.20
C THR A 420 13.58 -20.29 -9.75
N ALA A 421 13.62 -21.26 -8.83
CA ALA A 421 14.00 -21.05 -7.44
C ALA A 421 15.46 -20.56 -7.30
N SER A 422 16.39 -21.08 -8.09
CA SER A 422 17.78 -20.59 -8.12
C SER A 422 17.90 -19.19 -8.73
N PHE A 423 17.09 -18.88 -9.75
CA PHE A 423 17.02 -17.55 -10.34
C PHE A 423 16.51 -16.52 -9.33
N LEU A 424 15.39 -16.81 -8.65
CA LEU A 424 14.82 -15.97 -7.59
C LEU A 424 15.81 -15.77 -6.43
N GLN A 425 16.46 -16.83 -5.93
CA GLN A 425 17.47 -16.71 -4.87
C GLN A 425 18.65 -15.79 -5.25
N LYS A 426 19.04 -15.76 -6.53
CA LYS A 426 20.09 -14.85 -7.03
C LYS A 426 19.62 -13.41 -7.21
N LYS A 427 18.31 -13.18 -7.31
CA LYS A 427 17.68 -11.87 -7.52
C LYS A 427 17.01 -11.29 -6.27
N ILE A 428 17.11 -11.97 -5.14
CA ILE A 428 16.57 -11.53 -3.84
C ILE A 428 17.71 -11.55 -2.82
N LYS A 429 18.07 -10.38 -2.30
CA LYS A 429 19.07 -10.18 -1.27
C LYS A 429 18.40 -9.94 0.09
N VAL A 430 18.80 -10.68 1.12
CA VAL A 430 18.29 -10.51 2.48
C VAL A 430 19.18 -9.52 3.23
N ASP A 431 18.58 -8.46 3.78
CA ASP A 431 19.27 -7.43 4.56
C ASP A 431 18.72 -7.36 6.02
N PRO A 432 19.56 -7.02 7.02
CA PRO A 432 19.14 -6.87 8.41
C PRO A 432 18.42 -5.54 8.66
N SER A 433 17.09 -5.57 8.77
CA SER A 433 16.27 -4.37 9.04
C SER A 433 16.49 -3.81 10.45
N ARG A 434 16.49 -2.48 10.58
CA ARG A 434 16.36 -1.75 11.86
C ARG A 434 14.91 -1.81 12.37
N GLY A 435 13.94 -1.70 11.45
CA GLY A 435 12.51 -1.66 11.73
C GLY A 435 11.87 -3.05 11.90
N THR A 436 10.59 -3.15 11.52
CA THR A 436 9.84 -4.42 11.51
C THR A 436 10.24 -5.35 10.37
N GLY A 437 10.73 -4.78 9.26
CA GLY A 437 10.95 -5.45 7.98
C GLY A 437 10.11 -4.80 6.87
N HIS A 438 10.58 -4.93 5.63
CA HIS A 438 9.93 -4.47 4.40
C HIS A 438 10.62 -5.01 3.13
N ALA A 439 9.85 -5.22 2.07
CA ALA A 439 10.37 -5.50 0.74
C ALA A 439 10.72 -4.19 0.00
N ASN A 440 11.89 -4.18 -0.67
CA ASN A 440 12.29 -3.09 -1.56
C ASN A 440 12.69 -3.67 -2.93
N GLY A 441 11.80 -3.58 -3.91
CA GLY A 441 12.01 -4.14 -5.24
C GLY A 441 12.88 -3.26 -6.15
N ALA A 442 13.71 -3.88 -6.98
CA ALA A 442 14.48 -3.19 -8.00
C ALA A 442 13.59 -2.53 -9.07
N LEU A 443 14.06 -1.45 -9.71
CA LEU A 443 13.42 -0.82 -10.88
C LEU A 443 14.15 -1.09 -12.20
N ARG A 444 15.19 -1.93 -12.22
CA ARG A 444 16.02 -2.27 -13.39
C ARG A 444 16.52 -3.72 -13.30
N ARG A 445 16.50 -4.47 -14.41
CA ARG A 445 16.72 -5.93 -14.41
C ARG A 445 18.11 -6.39 -13.92
N GLU A 446 19.16 -5.59 -14.05
CA GLU A 446 20.47 -6.01 -13.51
C GLU A 446 20.59 -5.81 -12.00
N ASP A 447 19.78 -4.95 -11.38
CA ASP A 447 19.70 -4.73 -9.93
C ASP A 447 18.87 -5.83 -9.24
N ASP A 448 19.02 -5.99 -7.93
CA ASP A 448 18.40 -7.08 -7.14
C ASP A 448 17.28 -6.53 -6.23
N ALA A 449 16.27 -7.35 -5.95
CA ALA A 449 15.25 -7.02 -4.95
C ALA A 449 15.79 -7.29 -3.54
N HIS A 450 15.39 -6.46 -2.57
CA HIS A 450 15.86 -6.55 -1.19
C HIS A 450 14.72 -6.99 -0.25
N LEU A 451 14.97 -8.05 0.50
CA LEU A 451 14.13 -8.58 1.57
C LEU A 451 14.69 -8.10 2.90
N ARG A 452 14.11 -7.06 3.50
CA ARG A 452 14.57 -6.56 4.80
C ARG A 452 13.75 -7.20 5.91
N THR A 453 14.42 -7.90 6.82
CA THR A 453 13.79 -8.49 8.01
C THR A 453 14.70 -8.36 9.22
N ARG A 454 14.12 -8.37 10.42
CA ARG A 454 14.87 -8.24 11.66
C ARG A 454 15.35 -9.61 12.14
N ILE A 455 16.68 -9.80 12.12
CA ILE A 455 17.35 -10.99 12.66
C ILE A 455 18.24 -10.54 13.83
N PRO A 456 17.79 -10.70 15.10
CA PRO A 456 18.62 -10.43 16.28
C PRO A 456 19.86 -11.32 16.36
N ALA A 457 20.83 -10.92 17.20
CA ALA A 457 22.05 -11.70 17.47
C ALA A 457 21.79 -13.09 18.11
N ALA A 458 20.59 -13.32 18.66
CA ALA A 458 20.15 -14.61 19.18
C ALA A 458 19.54 -15.53 18.09
N GLY A 459 19.46 -15.07 16.84
CA GLY A 459 18.74 -15.70 15.74
C GLY A 459 17.36 -15.07 15.49
N MET A 460 16.77 -15.41 14.35
CA MET A 460 15.43 -14.98 13.97
C MET A 460 14.37 -15.64 14.88
N ASN A 461 13.36 -14.88 15.30
CA ASN A 461 12.19 -15.42 16.03
C ASN A 461 11.00 -15.64 15.07
N TYR A 462 9.96 -16.36 15.49
CA TYR A 462 8.84 -16.72 14.64
C TYR A 462 8.09 -15.51 14.09
N LYS A 463 7.94 -14.43 14.88
CA LYS A 463 7.38 -13.17 14.38
C LYS A 463 8.21 -12.56 13.24
N GLY A 464 9.53 -12.47 13.41
CA GLY A 464 10.44 -11.98 12.36
C GLY A 464 10.45 -12.87 11.12
N TYR A 465 10.27 -14.19 11.30
CA TYR A 465 10.13 -15.15 10.21
C TYR A 465 8.82 -15.01 9.45
N ASN A 466 7.69 -14.88 10.14
CA ASN A 466 6.38 -14.68 9.51
C ASN A 466 6.38 -13.40 8.64
N ILE A 467 7.01 -12.32 9.12
CA ILE A 467 7.27 -11.11 8.33
C ILE A 467 8.21 -11.42 7.16
N ALA A 468 9.35 -12.08 7.38
CA ALA A 468 10.29 -12.40 6.31
C ALA A 468 9.67 -13.23 5.17
N ILE A 469 8.69 -14.10 5.47
CA ILE A 469 7.94 -14.85 4.45
C ILE A 469 6.91 -13.96 3.72
N HIS A 470 6.29 -13.00 4.39
CA HIS A 470 5.47 -11.96 3.75
C HIS A 470 6.32 -11.14 2.76
N GLU A 471 7.45 -10.59 3.20
CA GLU A 471 8.37 -9.82 2.35
C GLU A 471 8.91 -10.65 1.16
N LEU A 472 9.18 -11.94 1.37
CA LEU A 472 9.58 -12.84 0.29
C LEU A 472 8.51 -12.93 -0.82
N GLY A 473 7.23 -12.91 -0.47
CA GLY A 473 6.14 -12.91 -1.46
C GLY A 473 6.12 -11.65 -2.32
N HIS A 474 6.34 -10.47 -1.72
CA HIS A 474 6.56 -9.23 -2.46
C HIS A 474 7.78 -9.33 -3.38
N ASN A 475 8.95 -9.76 -2.86
CA ASN A 475 10.16 -9.80 -3.68
C ASN A 475 10.08 -10.81 -4.83
N VAL A 476 9.39 -11.94 -4.65
CA VAL A 476 9.16 -12.91 -5.74
C VAL A 476 8.25 -12.30 -6.82
N GLU A 477 7.20 -11.56 -6.44
CA GLU A 477 6.37 -10.81 -7.39
C GLU A 477 7.20 -9.79 -8.16
N GLN A 478 7.88 -8.89 -7.45
CA GLN A 478 8.73 -7.82 -8.01
C GLN A 478 9.80 -8.38 -8.97
N VAL A 479 10.47 -9.48 -8.60
CA VAL A 479 11.47 -10.10 -9.46
C VAL A 479 10.83 -10.65 -10.74
N PHE A 480 9.67 -11.29 -10.69
CA PHE A 480 9.00 -11.77 -11.91
C PHE A 480 8.42 -10.65 -12.76
N SER A 481 7.71 -9.70 -12.17
CA SER A 481 7.05 -8.60 -12.87
C SER A 481 8.04 -7.60 -13.47
N LEU A 482 9.31 -7.61 -13.04
CA LEU A 482 10.43 -6.93 -13.70
C LEU A 482 11.22 -7.83 -14.67
N ASN A 483 11.66 -9.01 -14.24
CA ASN A 483 12.65 -9.80 -14.99
C ASN A 483 12.05 -10.81 -15.98
N ARG A 484 10.74 -11.05 -15.94
CA ARG A 484 10.02 -11.92 -16.90
C ARG A 484 8.98 -11.17 -17.74
N ILE A 485 8.88 -9.85 -17.58
CA ILE A 485 8.02 -8.99 -18.42
C ILE A 485 8.69 -8.68 -19.76
N ASP A 486 7.88 -8.68 -20.82
CA ASP A 486 8.24 -8.45 -22.22
C ASP A 486 8.43 -6.97 -22.57
N HIS A 487 7.74 -6.07 -21.88
CA HIS A 487 7.90 -4.62 -22.00
C HIS A 487 8.15 -4.03 -20.62
N TYR A 488 9.23 -3.26 -20.46
CA TYR A 488 9.55 -2.61 -19.18
C TYR A 488 8.43 -1.65 -18.72
N MET A 489 7.71 -1.00 -19.63
CA MET A 489 6.55 -0.16 -19.27
C MET A 489 5.36 -0.96 -18.70
N LEU A 490 5.37 -2.30 -18.77
CA LEU A 490 4.41 -3.18 -18.10
C LEU A 490 4.92 -3.74 -16.77
N ASN A 491 6.09 -3.31 -16.28
CA ASN A 491 6.64 -3.85 -15.03
C ASN A 491 5.72 -3.60 -13.82
N GLY A 492 5.78 -4.51 -12.86
CA GLY A 492 4.86 -4.56 -11.72
C GLY A 492 3.53 -5.26 -12.03
N VAL A 493 2.68 -5.32 -11.01
CA VAL A 493 1.27 -5.73 -11.07
C VAL A 493 0.36 -4.49 -11.02
N PRO A 494 -0.98 -4.58 -11.20
CA PRO A 494 -1.83 -3.40 -11.41
C PRO A 494 -1.69 -2.29 -10.36
N ASN A 495 -1.65 -2.64 -9.08
CA ASN A 495 -1.47 -1.72 -7.95
C ASN A 495 -1.00 -2.47 -6.69
N ASN A 496 -0.70 -1.73 -5.61
CA ASN A 496 -0.18 -2.26 -4.34
C ASN A 496 -1.01 -3.41 -3.75
N ALA A 497 -2.34 -3.42 -3.92
CA ALA A 497 -3.20 -4.47 -3.39
C ALA A 497 -2.90 -5.84 -4.02
N PHE A 498 -2.41 -5.90 -5.25
CA PHE A 498 -1.96 -7.15 -5.88
C PHE A 498 -0.61 -7.61 -5.30
N THR A 499 0.32 -6.69 -5.06
CA THR A 499 1.62 -6.97 -4.43
C THR A 499 1.44 -7.48 -2.99
N GLU A 500 0.54 -6.87 -2.21
CA GLU A 500 0.06 -7.34 -0.90
C GLU A 500 -0.61 -8.73 -1.00
N ALA A 501 -1.45 -8.97 -2.02
CA ALA A 501 -2.10 -10.27 -2.18
C ALA A 501 -1.09 -11.43 -2.35
N PHE A 502 0.01 -11.21 -3.08
CA PHE A 502 1.08 -12.22 -3.20
C PHE A 502 1.86 -12.43 -1.89
N ALA A 503 2.09 -11.37 -1.11
CA ALA A 503 2.71 -11.49 0.21
C ALA A 503 1.84 -12.28 1.19
N PHE A 504 0.52 -12.06 1.21
CA PHE A 504 -0.41 -12.86 2.02
C PHE A 504 -0.47 -14.34 1.62
N ILE A 505 -0.37 -14.65 0.33
CA ILE A 505 -0.28 -16.04 -0.16
C ILE A 505 0.94 -16.75 0.43
N PHE A 506 2.10 -16.08 0.47
CA PHE A 506 3.33 -16.61 1.07
C PHE A 506 3.21 -16.69 2.60
N GLN A 507 2.81 -15.61 3.25
CA GLN A 507 2.68 -15.51 4.71
C GLN A 507 1.74 -16.59 5.28
N SER A 508 0.69 -16.97 4.54
CA SER A 508 -0.23 -18.04 4.96
C SER A 508 0.31 -19.47 4.84
N ARG A 509 1.57 -19.64 4.38
CA ARG A 509 2.32 -20.90 4.24
C ARG A 509 3.64 -20.90 5.04
N ASP A 510 3.86 -19.91 5.89
CA ASP A 510 5.07 -19.79 6.71
C ASP A 510 5.37 -21.07 7.53
N GLN A 511 4.38 -21.66 8.18
CA GLN A 511 4.57 -22.88 8.96
C GLN A 511 4.69 -24.14 8.10
N GLU A 512 4.11 -24.16 6.89
CA GLU A 512 4.35 -25.21 5.90
C GLU A 512 5.84 -25.23 5.49
N LEU A 513 6.44 -24.06 5.28
CA LEU A 513 7.88 -23.89 5.00
C LEU A 513 8.81 -24.31 6.15
N LEU A 514 8.29 -24.34 7.39
CA LEU A 514 8.94 -24.93 8.57
C LEU A 514 8.72 -26.44 8.71
N GLY A 515 8.00 -27.08 7.78
CA GLY A 515 7.65 -28.50 7.84
C GLY A 515 6.54 -28.81 8.85
N LYS A 516 5.71 -27.82 9.21
CA LYS A 516 4.64 -27.91 10.22
C LYS A 516 3.24 -27.75 9.61
N ALA A 517 3.06 -28.14 8.34
CA ALA A 517 1.79 -28.02 7.62
C ALA A 517 0.62 -28.67 8.37
N VAL A 518 -0.47 -27.92 8.58
CA VAL A 518 -1.71 -28.39 9.21
C VAL A 518 -2.69 -28.83 8.12
N THR A 519 -2.90 -30.13 7.99
CA THR A 519 -3.68 -30.75 6.90
C THR A 519 -5.14 -31.11 7.27
N ASP A 520 -5.64 -30.64 8.42
CA ASP A 520 -7.03 -30.88 8.83
C ASP A 520 -8.00 -29.99 8.04
N LYS A 521 -9.09 -30.58 7.52
CA LYS A 521 -10.18 -29.84 6.86
C LYS A 521 -10.90 -28.84 7.77
N SER A 522 -10.80 -28.98 9.10
CA SER A 522 -11.28 -27.94 10.01
C SER A 522 -10.50 -26.63 9.86
N SER A 523 -9.21 -26.70 9.49
CA SER A 523 -8.33 -25.54 9.31
C SER A 523 -8.76 -24.67 8.12
N GLU A 524 -9.27 -25.26 7.04
CA GLU A 524 -9.78 -24.52 5.87
C GLU A 524 -10.97 -23.63 6.24
N TYR A 525 -11.92 -24.15 7.03
CA TYR A 525 -13.06 -23.39 7.50
C TYR A 525 -12.64 -22.28 8.45
N LEU A 526 -11.70 -22.57 9.36
CA LEU A 526 -11.13 -21.60 10.29
C LEU A 526 -10.37 -20.48 9.56
N LYS A 527 -9.50 -20.80 8.58
CA LYS A 527 -8.83 -19.82 7.71
C LYS A 527 -9.84 -18.94 6.96
N ALA A 528 -10.95 -19.50 6.47
CA ALA A 528 -12.00 -18.71 5.81
C ALA A 528 -12.69 -17.71 6.75
N LEU A 529 -12.92 -18.07 8.02
CA LEU A 529 -13.45 -17.13 9.02
C LEU A 529 -12.41 -16.06 9.41
N ASP A 530 -11.15 -16.45 9.61
CA ASP A 530 -10.03 -15.56 9.94
C ASP A 530 -9.84 -14.49 8.86
N THR A 531 -9.71 -14.90 7.59
CA THR A 531 -9.54 -13.95 6.47
C THR A 531 -10.78 -13.07 6.27
N PHE A 532 -11.99 -13.61 6.34
CA PHE A 532 -13.21 -12.79 6.23
C PHE A 532 -13.31 -11.75 7.35
N TRP A 533 -13.01 -12.13 8.60
CA TRP A 533 -13.06 -11.22 9.75
C TRP A 533 -11.96 -10.15 9.71
N ALA A 534 -10.73 -10.54 9.37
CA ALA A 534 -9.62 -9.60 9.16
C ALA A 534 -9.88 -8.66 7.95
N THR A 535 -10.69 -9.08 6.97
CA THR A 535 -11.12 -8.19 5.89
C THR A 535 -12.21 -7.22 6.35
N CYS A 536 -13.12 -7.63 7.24
CA CYS A 536 -14.04 -6.70 7.90
C CYS A 536 -13.27 -5.64 8.71
N GLU A 537 -12.27 -6.05 9.52
CA GLU A 537 -11.37 -5.14 10.26
C GLU A 537 -10.86 -4.03 9.34
N ILE A 538 -10.14 -4.41 8.28
CA ILE A 538 -9.37 -3.44 7.48
C ILE A 538 -10.22 -2.71 6.44
N ALA A 539 -11.34 -3.27 5.98
CA ALA A 539 -12.32 -2.56 5.15
C ALA A 539 -12.95 -1.37 5.88
N ALA A 540 -13.36 -1.54 7.14
CA ALA A 540 -13.92 -0.44 7.93
C ALA A 540 -12.88 0.67 8.18
N VAL A 541 -11.62 0.29 8.39
CA VAL A 541 -10.51 1.25 8.53
C VAL A 541 -10.25 1.99 7.20
N GLY A 542 -10.32 1.30 6.07
CA GLY A 542 -10.24 1.92 4.73
C GLY A 542 -11.33 2.97 4.51
N LEU A 543 -12.57 2.72 4.94
CA LEU A 543 -13.65 3.73 4.91
C LEU A 543 -13.35 4.95 5.79
N VAL A 544 -12.72 4.76 6.96
CA VAL A 544 -12.32 5.87 7.83
C VAL A 544 -11.23 6.72 7.15
N ASP A 545 -10.23 6.10 6.53
CA ASP A 545 -9.18 6.79 5.76
C ASP A 545 -9.77 7.61 4.60
N MET A 546 -10.57 6.98 3.74
CA MET A 546 -11.27 7.66 2.62
C MET A 546 -12.11 8.86 3.07
N ARG A 547 -12.94 8.68 4.10
CA ARG A 547 -13.84 9.73 4.61
C ARG A 547 -13.08 10.86 5.31
N VAL A 548 -11.93 10.58 5.95
CA VAL A 548 -11.05 11.60 6.54
C VAL A 548 -10.39 12.46 5.46
N TRP A 549 -9.95 11.85 4.35
CA TRP A 549 -9.36 12.62 3.24
C TRP A 549 -10.37 13.53 2.53
N HIS A 550 -11.59 13.06 2.27
CA HIS A 550 -12.68 13.96 1.82
C HIS A 550 -12.91 15.11 2.79
N TRP A 551 -12.98 14.82 4.10
CA TRP A 551 -13.18 15.85 5.11
C TRP A 551 -12.06 16.91 5.12
N MET A 552 -10.79 16.50 4.95
CA MET A 552 -9.66 17.44 4.83
C MET A 552 -9.74 18.30 3.56
N TYR A 553 -10.21 17.74 2.44
CA TYR A 553 -10.46 18.48 1.21
C TYR A 553 -11.59 19.52 1.36
N ASP A 554 -12.64 19.19 2.10
CA ASP A 554 -13.73 20.12 2.46
C ASP A 554 -13.29 21.20 3.47
N HIS A 555 -12.31 20.90 4.34
CA HIS A 555 -11.85 21.76 5.43
C HIS A 555 -10.36 22.11 5.32
N PRO A 556 -9.87 22.66 4.20
CA PRO A 556 -8.44 22.70 3.86
C PRO A 556 -7.57 23.66 4.70
N GLN A 557 -8.12 24.27 5.75
CA GLN A 557 -7.44 25.17 6.69
C GLN A 557 -7.64 24.69 8.14
N MET A 558 -7.93 23.39 8.32
CA MET A 558 -8.17 22.77 9.62
C MET A 558 -6.99 22.90 10.58
N THR A 559 -7.31 23.06 11.85
CA THR A 559 -6.37 22.91 12.96
C THR A 559 -6.20 21.43 13.35
N PRO A 560 -5.11 21.05 14.04
CA PRO A 560 -4.94 19.69 14.58
C PRO A 560 -6.05 19.23 15.52
N GLU A 561 -6.73 20.16 16.20
CA GLU A 561 -7.90 19.83 17.05
C GLU A 561 -9.13 19.52 16.21
N GLU A 562 -9.42 20.31 15.17
CA GLU A 562 -10.57 20.05 14.28
C GLU A 562 -10.39 18.73 13.53
N LEU A 563 -9.19 18.44 13.02
CA LEU A 563 -8.90 17.15 12.37
C LEU A 563 -9.05 15.98 13.35
N LYS A 564 -8.58 16.11 14.60
CA LYS A 564 -8.81 15.08 15.63
C LYS A 564 -10.30 14.80 15.82
N GLN A 565 -11.11 15.84 16.00
CA GLN A 565 -12.55 15.67 16.21
C GLN A 565 -13.23 15.06 14.98
N ALA A 566 -12.80 15.42 13.77
CA ALA A 566 -13.28 14.81 12.53
C ALA A 566 -12.94 13.32 12.44
N VAL A 567 -11.68 12.93 12.68
CA VAL A 567 -11.24 11.52 12.67
C VAL A 567 -12.01 10.70 13.71
N ILE A 568 -12.22 11.23 14.92
CA ILE A 568 -13.02 10.60 15.98
C ILE A 568 -14.49 10.44 15.52
N ALA A 569 -15.09 11.48 14.95
CA ALA A 569 -16.48 11.44 14.49
C ALA A 569 -16.68 10.43 13.34
N ILE A 570 -15.75 10.40 12.38
CA ILE A 570 -15.77 9.49 11.23
C ILE A 570 -15.56 8.04 11.69
N SER A 571 -14.58 7.78 12.57
CA SER A 571 -14.36 6.45 13.18
C SER A 571 -15.64 5.93 13.86
N LYS A 572 -16.30 6.78 14.67
CA LYS A 572 -17.57 6.44 15.31
C LYS A 572 -18.70 6.21 14.31
N ALA A 573 -18.78 7.02 13.25
CA ALA A 573 -19.80 6.88 12.22
C ALA A 573 -19.69 5.52 11.50
N VAL A 574 -18.48 5.17 11.02
CA VAL A 574 -18.22 3.87 10.36
C VAL A 574 -18.46 2.71 11.33
N TRP A 575 -18.00 2.82 12.59
CA TRP A 575 -18.28 1.81 13.61
C TRP A 575 -19.80 1.62 13.84
N ASN A 576 -20.55 2.71 13.93
CA ASN A 576 -21.99 2.67 14.17
C ASN A 576 -22.79 2.16 12.95
N GLU A 577 -22.26 2.33 11.74
CA GLU A 577 -22.83 1.86 10.49
C GLU A 577 -22.71 0.33 10.37
N TYR A 578 -21.52 -0.23 10.64
CA TYR A 578 -21.22 -1.64 10.38
C TYR A 578 -21.10 -2.54 11.63
N TYR A 579 -20.49 -2.06 12.71
CA TYR A 579 -20.21 -2.88 13.91
C TYR A 579 -21.28 -2.77 15.00
N TYR A 580 -21.88 -1.60 15.22
CA TYR A 580 -22.95 -1.46 16.22
C TYR A 580 -24.15 -2.40 16.00
N PRO A 581 -24.67 -2.60 14.76
CA PRO A 581 -25.81 -3.50 14.53
C PRO A 581 -25.51 -4.99 14.81
N ILE A 582 -24.22 -5.37 14.78
CA ILE A 582 -23.79 -6.76 15.00
C ILE A 582 -23.28 -7.01 16.41
N THR A 583 -22.59 -6.04 17.04
CA THR A 583 -21.95 -6.16 18.38
C THR A 583 -22.77 -5.55 19.51
N GLY A 584 -23.63 -4.56 19.24
CA GLY A 584 -24.30 -3.74 20.25
C GLY A 584 -23.43 -2.66 20.91
N ILE A 585 -22.12 -2.60 20.62
CA ILE A 585 -21.22 -1.54 21.11
C ILE A 585 -21.36 -0.33 20.21
N LYS A 586 -21.59 0.85 20.79
CA LYS A 586 -21.72 2.11 20.06
C LYS A 586 -20.49 2.99 20.26
N ASP A 587 -20.19 3.84 19.28
CA ASP A 587 -19.25 4.97 19.40
C ASP A 587 -17.80 4.56 19.73
N SER A 588 -17.34 3.39 19.27
CA SER A 588 -15.96 2.95 19.45
C SER A 588 -14.96 3.83 18.69
N LEU A 589 -13.78 4.00 19.28
CA LEU A 589 -12.66 4.77 18.72
C LEU A 589 -11.68 3.91 17.91
N ILE A 590 -11.78 2.59 17.99
CA ILE A 590 -10.69 1.67 17.61
C ILE A 590 -10.22 1.80 16.15
N LEU A 591 -11.09 2.21 15.22
CA LEU A 591 -10.74 2.37 13.81
C LEU A 591 -9.78 3.56 13.56
N ALA A 592 -9.62 4.49 14.52
CA ALA A 592 -8.72 5.66 14.41
C ALA A 592 -7.27 5.41 14.87
N ILE A 593 -6.95 4.23 15.43
CA ILE A 593 -5.60 3.96 15.98
C ILE A 593 -4.53 3.77 14.88
N TYR A 594 -4.94 3.38 13.69
CA TYR A 594 -4.04 2.86 12.65
C TYR A 594 -3.00 3.90 12.24
N SER A 595 -1.73 3.62 12.53
CA SER A 595 -0.64 4.57 12.25
C SER A 595 -0.36 4.72 10.76
N HIS A 596 -0.82 3.78 9.93
CA HIS A 596 -0.84 3.95 8.48
C HIS A 596 -1.58 5.24 8.06
N MET A 597 -2.69 5.62 8.71
CA MET A 597 -3.38 6.90 8.42
C MET A 597 -2.50 8.13 8.64
N ILE A 598 -1.46 8.02 9.46
CA ILE A 598 -0.60 9.13 9.88
C ILE A 598 0.69 9.17 9.06
N ALA A 599 1.20 8.02 8.61
CA ALA A 599 2.45 7.90 7.86
C ALA A 599 2.26 7.66 6.35
N PHE A 600 1.12 7.12 5.89
CA PHE A 600 0.91 6.68 4.50
C PHE A 600 -0.46 7.16 3.96
N GLY A 601 -0.44 8.16 3.09
CA GLY A 601 -1.65 8.87 2.65
C GLY A 601 -2.57 8.01 1.78
N LEU A 602 -3.77 7.68 2.29
CA LEU A 602 -4.76 6.80 1.67
C LEU A 602 -4.26 5.38 1.40
N TYR A 603 -3.41 4.81 2.26
CA TYR A 603 -2.87 3.46 2.04
C TYR A 603 -3.78 2.34 2.55
N LEU A 604 -4.54 2.57 3.62
CA LEU A 604 -5.35 1.51 4.28
C LEU A 604 -6.40 0.84 3.38
N PRO A 605 -7.04 1.52 2.42
CA PRO A 605 -7.90 0.86 1.45
C PRO A 605 -7.22 -0.33 0.73
N ASP A 606 -5.93 -0.23 0.37
CA ASP A 606 -5.24 -1.26 -0.44
C ASP A 606 -5.15 -2.62 0.28
N TYR A 607 -5.01 -2.64 1.60
CA TYR A 607 -5.06 -3.89 2.38
C TYR A 607 -6.39 -4.64 2.23
N SER A 608 -7.51 -3.91 2.27
CA SER A 608 -8.85 -4.51 2.15
C SER A 608 -9.07 -5.13 0.76
N LEU A 609 -8.57 -4.46 -0.27
CA LEU A 609 -8.56 -4.98 -1.64
C LEU A 609 -7.59 -6.15 -1.78
N GLY A 610 -6.42 -6.10 -1.14
CA GLY A 610 -5.41 -7.15 -1.17
C GLY A 610 -5.88 -8.45 -0.53
N HIS A 611 -6.63 -8.39 0.57
CA HIS A 611 -7.31 -9.56 1.14
C HIS A 611 -8.32 -10.17 0.16
N ILE A 612 -9.15 -9.35 -0.51
CA ILE A 612 -10.15 -9.81 -1.48
C ILE A 612 -9.49 -10.49 -2.67
N ILE A 613 -8.45 -9.86 -3.24
CA ILE A 613 -7.66 -10.41 -4.36
C ILE A 613 -6.96 -11.70 -3.93
N MET A 614 -6.29 -11.73 -2.77
CA MET A 614 -5.64 -12.92 -2.24
C MET A 614 -6.61 -14.09 -2.10
N PHE A 615 -7.80 -13.86 -1.53
CA PHE A 615 -8.78 -14.92 -1.35
C PHE A 615 -9.23 -15.49 -2.70
N GLN A 616 -9.45 -14.63 -3.69
CA GLN A 616 -9.87 -15.04 -5.04
C GLN A 616 -8.75 -15.78 -5.79
N ILE A 617 -7.48 -15.40 -5.61
CA ILE A 617 -6.33 -16.13 -6.14
C ILE A 617 -6.16 -17.48 -5.42
N GLU A 618 -6.26 -17.55 -4.10
CA GLU A 618 -6.17 -18.80 -3.33
C GLU A 618 -7.29 -19.79 -3.70
N ASP A 619 -8.51 -19.30 -3.96
CA ASP A 619 -9.60 -20.15 -4.45
C ASP A 619 -9.31 -20.70 -5.85
N TYR A 620 -8.78 -19.87 -6.75
CA TYR A 620 -8.31 -20.28 -8.08
C TYR A 620 -7.14 -21.28 -8.03
N LEU A 621 -6.23 -21.15 -7.06
CA LEU A 621 -5.05 -22.00 -6.88
C LEU A 621 -5.37 -23.42 -6.36
N LYS A 622 -6.61 -23.70 -5.96
CA LYS A 622 -7.01 -25.03 -5.48
C LYS A 622 -6.77 -26.11 -6.55
N GLY A 623 -5.87 -27.05 -6.25
CA GLY A 623 -5.47 -28.11 -7.17
C GLY A 623 -4.47 -27.68 -8.26
N LYS A 624 -3.91 -26.46 -8.17
CA LYS A 624 -2.85 -25.95 -9.05
C LYS A 624 -1.51 -25.88 -8.31
N ASN A 625 -0.44 -25.66 -9.07
CA ASN A 625 0.89 -25.40 -8.54
C ASN A 625 1.07 -23.88 -8.38
N LEU A 626 1.35 -23.42 -7.16
CA LEU A 626 1.52 -22.00 -6.84
C LEU A 626 2.63 -21.36 -7.68
N GLY A 627 3.83 -21.93 -7.70
CA GLY A 627 4.97 -21.32 -8.38
C GLY A 627 4.73 -21.03 -9.87
N LYS A 628 4.17 -21.99 -10.61
CA LYS A 628 3.84 -21.85 -12.04
C LYS A 628 2.74 -20.81 -12.30
N GLU A 629 1.70 -20.80 -11.47
CA GLU A 629 0.61 -19.83 -11.63
C GLU A 629 1.05 -18.42 -11.21
N MET A 630 1.89 -18.29 -10.18
CA MET A 630 2.45 -17.00 -9.77
C MET A 630 3.32 -16.39 -10.87
N GLU A 631 4.27 -17.14 -11.45
CA GLU A 631 5.05 -16.61 -12.57
C GLU A 631 4.14 -16.16 -13.72
N ARG A 632 3.15 -16.99 -14.09
CA ARG A 632 2.18 -16.65 -15.15
C ARG A 632 1.42 -15.37 -14.83
N MET A 633 0.96 -15.19 -13.59
CA MET A 633 0.18 -14.03 -13.16
C MET A 633 1.04 -12.75 -13.07
N CYS A 634 2.23 -12.80 -12.48
CA CYS A 634 3.15 -11.66 -12.43
C CYS A 634 3.56 -11.17 -13.83
N ARG A 635 3.68 -12.09 -14.80
CA ARG A 635 3.99 -11.78 -16.21
C ARG A 635 2.83 -11.14 -16.99
N ILE A 636 1.61 -11.07 -16.43
CA ILE A 636 0.53 -10.29 -17.03
C ILE A 636 0.94 -8.81 -17.08
N GLY A 637 1.61 -8.30 -16.04
CA GLY A 637 2.09 -6.92 -15.95
C GLY A 637 1.03 -5.92 -15.48
N ARG A 638 1.38 -4.63 -15.44
CA ARG A 638 0.53 -3.52 -14.97
C ARG A 638 -0.62 -3.18 -15.94
N LEU A 639 -1.61 -4.06 -16.09
CA LEU A 639 -2.91 -3.77 -16.72
C LEU A 639 -3.86 -3.12 -15.70
N THR A 640 -5.08 -2.75 -16.10
CA THR A 640 -6.14 -2.42 -15.13
C THR A 640 -6.48 -3.64 -14.26
N PRO A 641 -6.94 -3.47 -13.00
CA PRO A 641 -7.26 -4.57 -12.10
C PRO A 641 -8.28 -5.58 -12.64
N ASP A 642 -9.32 -5.12 -13.35
CA ASP A 642 -10.33 -5.99 -13.97
C ASP A 642 -9.73 -6.85 -15.10
N ALA A 643 -8.98 -6.24 -16.02
CA ALA A 643 -8.33 -6.95 -17.13
C ALA A 643 -7.29 -7.96 -16.61
N TRP A 644 -6.53 -7.59 -15.58
CA TRP A 644 -5.58 -8.49 -14.92
C TRP A 644 -6.29 -9.67 -14.26
N MET A 645 -7.34 -9.44 -13.47
CA MET A 645 -8.06 -10.53 -12.78
C MET A 645 -8.76 -11.48 -13.76
N ARG A 646 -9.29 -10.98 -14.88
CA ARG A 646 -9.82 -11.83 -15.96
C ARG A 646 -8.72 -12.70 -16.58
N ALA A 647 -7.53 -12.16 -16.83
CA ALA A 647 -6.40 -12.92 -17.36
C ALA A 647 -5.75 -13.88 -16.33
N ALA A 648 -5.79 -13.52 -15.04
CA ALA A 648 -5.23 -14.30 -13.94
C ALA A 648 -6.15 -15.44 -13.51
N VAL A 649 -7.39 -15.13 -13.13
CA VAL A 649 -8.33 -16.05 -12.46
C VAL A 649 -9.68 -16.21 -13.19
N GLY A 650 -9.82 -15.65 -14.40
CA GLY A 650 -10.99 -15.84 -15.27
C GLY A 650 -12.24 -15.04 -14.86
N SER A 651 -12.13 -14.11 -13.91
CA SER A 651 -13.26 -13.35 -13.36
C SER A 651 -12.82 -11.95 -12.90
N PRO A 652 -13.73 -10.96 -12.83
CA PRO A 652 -13.44 -9.66 -12.21
C PRO A 652 -13.16 -9.80 -10.71
N ILE A 653 -12.63 -8.76 -10.07
CA ILE A 653 -12.49 -8.68 -8.61
C ILE A 653 -13.86 -8.91 -7.95
N SER A 654 -13.93 -9.78 -6.95
CA SER A 654 -15.16 -10.02 -6.19
C SER A 654 -14.90 -10.45 -4.76
N ALA A 655 -15.61 -9.85 -3.81
CA ALA A 655 -15.69 -10.31 -2.42
C ALA A 655 -16.52 -11.61 -2.24
N GLN A 656 -17.33 -11.99 -3.23
CA GLN A 656 -18.30 -13.08 -3.10
C GLN A 656 -17.69 -14.46 -2.79
N PRO A 657 -16.53 -14.88 -3.35
CA PRO A 657 -15.90 -16.15 -2.99
C PRO A 657 -15.55 -16.23 -1.49
N MET A 658 -15.02 -15.15 -0.92
CA MET A 658 -14.70 -15.04 0.51
C MET A 658 -15.95 -15.08 1.39
N ILE A 659 -16.99 -14.31 1.03
CA ILE A 659 -18.28 -14.30 1.74
C ILE A 659 -18.91 -15.71 1.73
N ASN A 660 -18.95 -16.37 0.56
CA ASN A 660 -19.47 -17.73 0.42
C ASN A 660 -18.68 -18.74 1.27
N ALA A 661 -17.36 -18.62 1.32
CA ALA A 661 -16.51 -19.49 2.12
C ALA A 661 -16.76 -19.31 3.62
N ALA A 662 -16.88 -18.06 4.11
CA ALA A 662 -17.24 -17.76 5.49
C ALA A 662 -18.63 -18.29 5.85
N GLU A 663 -19.64 -18.11 4.99
CA GLU A 663 -20.98 -18.68 5.19
C GLU A 663 -21.00 -20.21 5.20
N ASN A 664 -20.12 -20.86 4.45
CA ASN A 664 -19.97 -22.31 4.49
C ASN A 664 -19.26 -22.76 5.77
N ALA A 665 -18.19 -22.06 6.17
CA ALA A 665 -17.46 -22.33 7.41
C ALA A 665 -18.36 -22.21 8.65
N LEU A 666 -19.22 -21.18 8.72
CA LEU A 666 -20.22 -21.01 9.78
C LEU A 666 -21.25 -22.16 9.89
N LYS A 667 -21.40 -23.02 8.86
CA LYS A 667 -22.26 -24.22 8.90
C LYS A 667 -21.51 -25.46 9.40
N LYS A 668 -20.19 -25.35 9.66
CA LYS A 668 -19.27 -26.47 9.93
C LYS A 668 -18.49 -26.28 11.23
N VAL A 669 -18.02 -25.07 11.50
CA VAL A 669 -17.48 -24.65 12.79
C VAL A 669 -18.66 -24.60 13.76
N LYS A 670 -18.64 -25.48 14.77
CA LYS A 670 -19.59 -25.41 15.88
C LYS A 670 -19.16 -24.30 16.84
N PRO A 671 -20.11 -23.71 17.59
CA PRO A 671 -19.80 -23.21 18.93
C PRO A 671 -19.18 -24.37 19.72
N ASP A 672 -18.02 -24.14 20.32
CA ASP A 672 -17.33 -25.10 21.19
C ASP A 672 -18.03 -25.17 22.57
#